data_AF-A0A8T4HU75-F1
#
_entry.id   AF-A0A8T4HU75-F1
#
_cell.length_a   1.000
_cell.length_b   1.000
_cell.length_c   1.000
_cell.angle_alpha   90.00
_cell.angle_beta   90.00
_cell.angle_gamma   90.00
#
_symmetry.space_group_name_H-M   'P 1'
#
loop_
_entity.id
_entity.type
_entity.pdbx_description
1 polymer ?
#
loop_
_entity_poly.entity_id
_entity_poly.type
_entity_poly.pdbx_seq_one_letter_code
_entity_poly.pdbx_strand_id
1 'polypeptide(L)'
;MRAPLSWLREYVDLPASETGRDVAARLIAAGLEVETVEQTGAGLKGPLVVGQVLAIEELTEFKKPIRYCQVDVGRGADDPQNLICGATNFAVGDKVVVVLPGAVLPGGFEISARKTYGRVSEGMICSERELGMGEDHGGIMVLPPEHEVGTDAIELLELVDEVLDIAVTPDRGYCLSMRGLARETATAYGVPLRDPALLDVPVPNAHGYPVKVTDPLGCDRFTARTVSGLRPEAQSPIWLKRRLQKAGMRPVSLPVDITNYVMLELGQPLHAYDRSRIEGPIGVRRAESGEKLVTLDGTKRVLDAGDLVITDDRGPIGLAGVMGGANTEIADASAEAADGPVSGTTDVVIEAAHFDSVSVARTARRHKLSSEASRRFERGVDPEAAAAAAQRTVDLLVLLAGGTAEPGVTEITTPSGPRTLRIPADHPDRVAGVSYGRETVVRRLQQVGCDVYGDAGQDEQLTVTVPSWRPDLTDPNDLAEEVVRLEGYENLPSTLPRPLPGRGLTERQRLHRRVGRALAGADYVEAPSYPFVGEAAFDALGLEAGDPRRRTVQLVNPLSDEEPGLRTTLLPGLLATLRRNDGRGSHDLALFETGLVFLPTGSETAAERLPVAQRPTDEQLAGLDAALPDQPRHVAVVLAGARARAGWWGKGRPADWADAIE
;
A
#
# COMPACT_ATOMS: atom_id res chain seq x y z
N MET A 1 -0.99 4.25 3.22
CA MET A 1 -0.27 5.39 2.58
C MET A 1 0.02 6.35 3.70
N ARG A 2 1.29 6.62 3.96
CA ARG A 2 1.70 7.42 5.12
C ARG A 2 1.91 8.87 4.70
N ALA A 3 1.19 9.78 5.35
CA ALA A 3 1.16 11.21 5.03
C ALA A 3 1.54 12.03 6.27
N PRO A 4 2.75 12.60 6.31
CA PRO A 4 3.16 13.50 7.37
C PRO A 4 2.31 14.78 7.34
N LEU A 5 1.77 15.18 8.48
CA LEU A 5 0.89 16.35 8.59
C LEU A 5 1.63 17.64 8.25
N SER A 6 2.89 17.77 8.67
CA SER A 6 3.75 18.90 8.31
C SER A 6 3.83 19.12 6.79
N TRP A 7 4.05 18.04 6.04
CA TRP A 7 4.11 18.09 4.57
C TRP A 7 2.74 18.35 3.94
N LEU A 8 1.65 17.79 4.50
CA LEU A 8 0.29 18.05 4.01
C LEU A 8 -0.09 19.54 4.10
N ARG A 9 0.36 20.22 5.17
CA ARG A 9 0.11 21.65 5.42
C ARG A 9 0.77 22.58 4.41
N GLU A 10 1.76 22.12 3.64
CA GLU A 10 2.37 22.94 2.59
C GLU A 10 1.40 23.17 1.42
N TYR A 11 0.51 22.21 1.16
CA TYR A 11 -0.44 22.27 0.06
C TYR A 11 -1.85 22.70 0.50
N VAL A 12 -2.15 22.63 1.79
CA VAL A 12 -3.47 22.95 2.36
C VAL A 12 -3.31 23.85 3.58
N ASP A 13 -3.93 25.04 3.52
CA ASP A 13 -3.93 26.01 4.62
C ASP A 13 -4.86 25.57 5.78
N LEU A 14 -4.42 24.54 6.50
CA LEU A 14 -5.11 24.03 7.68
C LEU A 14 -4.90 24.97 8.88
N PRO A 15 -5.93 25.21 9.71
CA PRO A 15 -5.75 25.94 10.98
C PRO A 15 -4.66 25.29 11.84
N ALA A 16 -3.86 26.13 12.52
CA ALA A 16 -2.74 25.66 13.34
C ALA A 16 -3.19 24.81 14.55
N SER A 17 -4.45 24.92 14.97
CA SER A 17 -5.04 24.15 16.06
C SER A 17 -5.44 22.72 15.68
N GLU A 18 -5.59 22.42 14.39
CA GLU A 18 -6.01 21.09 13.95
C GLU A 18 -4.88 20.08 14.19
N THR A 19 -5.15 18.99 14.89
CA THR A 19 -4.19 17.89 15.05
C THR A 19 -4.31 16.89 13.91
N GLY A 20 -3.36 15.96 13.80
CA GLY A 20 -3.45 14.84 12.87
C GLY A 20 -4.69 14.00 13.10
N ARG A 21 -5.18 13.92 14.34
CA ARG A 21 -6.45 13.23 14.68
C ARG A 21 -7.68 13.97 14.18
N ASP A 22 -7.68 15.30 14.23
CA ASP A 22 -8.80 16.10 13.73
C ASP A 22 -8.87 16.03 12.20
N VAL A 23 -7.72 16.10 11.53
CA VAL A 23 -7.61 15.85 10.09
C VAL A 23 -8.08 14.45 9.73
N ALA A 24 -7.65 13.43 10.48
CA ALA A 24 -8.07 12.05 10.27
C ALA A 24 -9.59 11.89 10.39
N ALA A 25 -10.22 12.48 11.42
CA ALA A 25 -11.66 12.42 11.61
C ALA A 25 -12.43 13.04 10.43
N ARG A 26 -11.95 14.17 9.88
CA ARG A 26 -12.56 14.79 8.69
C ARG A 26 -12.38 13.96 7.43
N LEU A 27 -11.21 13.36 7.22
CA LEU A 27 -10.95 12.48 6.08
C LEU A 27 -11.81 11.21 6.13
N ILE A 28 -11.98 10.63 7.32
CA ILE A 28 -12.88 9.47 7.54
C ILE A 28 -14.33 9.85 7.20
N ALA A 29 -14.80 11.01 7.66
CA ALA A 29 -16.14 11.50 7.32
C ALA A 29 -16.32 11.71 5.80
N ALA A 30 -15.25 12.07 5.08
CA ALA A 30 -15.24 12.23 3.64
C ALA A 30 -15.05 10.91 2.85
N GLY A 31 -14.90 9.77 3.53
CA GLY A 31 -14.78 8.44 2.92
C GLY A 31 -13.35 7.89 2.77
N LEU A 32 -12.35 8.51 3.41
CA LEU A 32 -10.97 8.02 3.44
C LEU A 32 -10.64 7.39 4.79
N GLU A 33 -10.43 6.08 4.81
CA GLU A 33 -10.11 5.35 6.03
C GLU A 33 -8.69 5.67 6.51
N VAL A 34 -8.59 6.37 7.64
CA VAL A 34 -7.33 6.58 8.36
C VAL A 34 -7.23 5.53 9.46
N GLU A 35 -6.31 4.56 9.28
CA GLU A 35 -6.13 3.43 10.20
C GLU A 35 -5.52 3.90 11.53
N THR A 36 -4.48 4.74 11.43
CA THR A 36 -3.75 5.24 12.60
C THR A 36 -3.22 6.66 12.38
N VAL A 37 -2.97 7.37 13.49
CA VAL A 37 -2.21 8.62 13.50
C VAL A 37 -1.02 8.39 14.43
N GLU A 38 0.16 8.23 13.84
CA GLU A 38 1.40 7.97 14.56
C GLU A 38 2.08 9.29 14.92
N GLN A 39 2.47 9.44 16.19
CA GLN A 39 3.22 10.60 16.65
C GLN A 39 4.72 10.26 16.62
N THR A 40 5.43 10.72 15.59
CA THR A 40 6.88 10.54 15.52
C THR A 40 7.56 11.40 16.58
N GLY A 41 8.63 10.91 17.21
CA GLY A 41 9.31 11.62 18.29
C GLY A 41 8.51 11.70 19.59
N ALA A 42 7.43 10.93 19.74
CA ALA A 42 6.67 10.86 20.99
C ALA A 42 7.58 10.47 22.16
N GLY A 43 7.62 11.33 23.18
CA GLY A 43 8.47 11.13 24.36
C GLY A 43 9.91 11.67 24.23
N LEU A 44 10.31 12.14 23.05
CA LEU A 44 11.56 12.88 22.86
C LEU A 44 11.46 14.20 23.65
N LYS A 45 12.44 14.45 24.52
CA LYS A 45 12.57 15.72 25.25
C LYS A 45 13.99 16.23 25.10
N GLY A 46 14.14 17.50 24.75
CA GLY A 46 15.43 18.17 24.69
C GLY A 46 16.09 18.33 26.07
N PRO A 47 17.37 18.75 26.11
CA PRO A 47 18.06 19.45 25.03
C PRO A 47 18.77 18.49 24.05
N LEU A 48 18.45 18.64 22.76
CA LEU A 48 19.13 17.99 21.63
C LEU A 48 19.59 19.10 20.67
N VAL A 49 20.89 19.21 20.42
CA VAL A 49 21.46 20.37 19.72
C VAL A 49 22.52 19.96 18.71
N VAL A 50 22.76 20.81 17.72
CA VAL A 50 23.91 20.70 16.82
C VAL A 50 25.19 21.05 17.58
N GLY A 51 26.15 20.14 17.58
CA GLY A 51 27.48 20.34 18.16
C GLY A 51 28.58 20.35 17.10
N GLN A 52 29.72 20.96 17.40
CA GLN A 52 30.94 20.89 16.57
C GLN A 52 32.07 20.21 17.32
N VAL A 53 32.68 19.19 16.71
CA VAL A 53 33.78 18.45 17.33
C VAL A 53 35.06 19.29 17.28
N LEU A 54 35.56 19.69 18.44
CA LEU A 54 36.78 20.52 18.58
C LEU A 54 38.05 19.68 18.72
N ALA A 55 37.97 18.57 19.46
CA ALA A 55 39.09 17.67 19.70
C ALA A 55 38.62 16.23 19.87
N ILE A 56 39.47 15.27 19.47
CA ILE A 56 39.27 13.83 19.63
C ILE A 56 40.52 13.24 20.28
N GLU A 57 40.38 12.63 21.45
CA GLU A 57 41.39 11.80 22.11
C GLU A 57 40.98 10.32 21.98
N GLU A 58 41.82 9.48 21.38
CA GLU A 58 41.56 8.04 21.27
C GLU A 58 42.01 7.29 22.53
N LEU A 59 41.08 6.57 23.15
CA LEU A 59 41.34 5.73 24.33
C LEU A 59 41.69 4.32 23.86
N THR A 60 42.99 4.01 23.83
CA THR A 60 43.53 2.73 23.33
C THR A 60 43.49 1.58 24.34
N GLU A 61 43.04 1.85 25.56
CA GLU A 61 43.04 0.91 26.69
C GLU A 61 41.91 -0.15 26.61
N PHE A 62 41.03 -0.07 25.60
CA PHE A 62 39.81 -0.89 25.48
C PHE A 62 39.76 -1.72 24.19
N LYS A 63 38.95 -2.78 24.18
CA LYS A 63 38.80 -3.71 23.02
C LYS A 63 38.24 -3.06 21.75
N LYS A 64 37.46 -1.98 21.88
CA LYS A 64 36.91 -1.20 20.77
C LYS A 64 37.56 0.18 20.77
N PRO A 65 37.74 0.84 19.61
CA PRO A 65 38.16 2.23 19.57
C PRO A 65 37.11 3.08 20.29
N ILE A 66 37.49 3.74 21.38
CA ILE A 66 36.63 4.68 22.10
C ILE A 66 37.26 6.07 21.97
N ARG A 67 36.45 7.06 21.61
CA ARG A 67 36.87 8.44 21.44
C ARG A 67 36.31 9.30 22.56
N TYR A 68 37.18 10.08 23.19
CA TYR A 68 36.84 11.14 24.11
C TYR A 68 36.89 12.47 23.35
N CYS A 69 35.73 13.09 23.18
CA CYS A 69 35.53 14.23 22.29
C CYS A 69 35.21 15.48 23.10
N GLN A 70 35.83 16.60 22.73
CA GLN A 70 35.39 17.93 23.17
C GLN A 70 34.50 18.52 22.08
N VAL A 71 33.27 18.88 22.44
CA VAL A 71 32.26 19.32 21.48
C VAL A 71 31.67 20.66 21.93
N ASP A 72 31.75 21.68 21.08
CA ASP A 72 31.01 22.93 21.28
C ASP A 72 29.54 22.68 20.97
N VAL A 73 28.65 23.07 21.87
CA VAL A 73 27.19 22.91 21.76
C VAL A 73 26.45 24.25 21.78
N GLY A 74 27.14 25.33 21.38
CA GLY A 74 26.61 26.69 21.34
C GLY A 74 26.86 27.48 22.63
N ARG A 75 27.78 26.99 23.48
CA ARG A 75 28.24 27.68 24.70
C ARG A 75 29.57 28.41 24.50
N GLY A 76 30.15 28.28 23.31
CA GLY A 76 31.44 28.85 22.94
C GLY A 76 32.56 27.84 23.09
N ALA A 77 33.60 27.97 22.26
CA ALA A 77 34.75 27.05 22.23
C ALA A 77 35.53 26.95 23.56
N ASP A 78 35.35 27.93 24.46
CA ASP A 78 35.97 27.97 25.78
C ASP A 78 35.21 27.16 26.85
N ASP A 79 33.99 26.67 26.56
CA ASP A 79 33.18 25.79 27.44
C ASP A 79 32.65 24.54 26.68
N PRO A 80 33.55 23.66 26.17
CA PRO A 80 33.12 22.48 25.43
C PRO A 80 32.57 21.40 26.35
N GLN A 81 31.57 20.66 25.87
CA GLN A 81 31.07 19.47 26.53
C GLN A 81 31.96 18.27 26.24
N ASN A 82 32.24 17.48 27.27
CA ASN A 82 33.06 16.29 27.15
C ASN A 82 32.19 15.07 26.88
N LEU A 83 32.35 14.43 25.73
CA LEU A 83 31.48 13.33 25.29
C LEU A 83 32.30 12.09 24.95
N ILE A 84 31.81 10.92 25.32
CA ILE A 84 32.37 9.66 24.86
C ILE A 84 31.56 9.13 23.67
N CYS A 85 32.26 8.80 22.58
CA CYS A 85 31.68 8.24 21.38
C CYS A 85 32.48 6.99 20.92
N GLY A 86 31.77 5.94 20.52
CA GLY A 86 32.38 4.72 19.96
C GLY A 86 32.40 4.69 18.42
N ALA A 87 31.79 5.67 17.75
CA ALA A 87 31.74 5.74 16.30
C ALA A 87 33.05 6.31 15.73
N THR A 88 33.37 5.93 14.49
CA THR A 88 34.61 6.33 13.82
C THR A 88 34.38 7.12 12.54
N ASN A 89 33.13 7.34 12.14
CA ASN A 89 32.72 7.98 10.89
C ASN A 89 32.71 9.53 10.95
N PHE A 90 33.44 10.12 11.89
CA PHE A 90 33.54 11.58 12.06
C PHE A 90 34.96 12.00 12.45
N ALA A 91 35.28 13.27 12.22
CA ALA A 91 36.56 13.91 12.44
C ALA A 91 36.42 15.23 13.22
N VAL A 92 37.55 15.81 13.60
CA VAL A 92 37.59 17.17 14.17
C VAL A 92 37.11 18.17 13.11
N GLY A 93 36.20 19.07 13.50
CA GLY A 93 35.56 20.04 12.63
C GLY A 93 34.13 19.65 12.23
N ASP A 94 33.76 18.37 12.31
CA ASP A 94 32.44 17.91 11.90
C ASP A 94 31.33 18.46 12.79
N LYS A 95 30.17 18.74 12.16
CA LYS A 95 28.91 19.03 12.85
C LYS A 95 28.21 17.72 13.17
N VAL A 96 27.75 17.55 14.40
CA VAL A 96 27.12 16.31 14.88
C VAL A 96 25.90 16.64 15.72
N VAL A 97 25.01 15.65 15.94
CA VAL A 97 23.86 15.82 16.82
C VAL A 97 24.23 15.37 18.24
N VAL A 98 24.09 16.26 19.22
CA VAL A 98 24.43 16.01 20.61
C VAL A 98 23.18 16.06 21.47
N VAL A 99 23.00 15.02 22.29
CA VAL A 99 21.99 15.02 23.35
C VAL A 99 22.65 15.32 24.70
N LEU A 100 22.12 16.32 25.41
CA LEU A 100 22.68 16.83 26.66
C LEU A 100 21.96 16.24 27.89
N PRO A 101 22.56 16.30 29.08
CA PRO A 101 21.92 15.88 30.32
C PRO A 101 20.56 16.57 30.54
N GLY A 102 19.56 15.79 30.94
CA GLY A 102 18.17 16.24 31.11
C GLY A 102 17.26 15.94 29.92
N ALA A 103 17.81 15.55 28.77
CA ALA A 103 17.04 15.07 27.62
C ALA A 103 16.55 13.62 27.81
N VAL A 104 15.54 13.25 27.03
CA VAL A 104 14.99 11.89 26.95
C VAL A 104 14.92 11.50 25.48
N LEU A 105 15.62 10.42 25.11
CA LEU A 105 15.56 9.86 23.75
C LEU A 105 14.37 8.88 23.60
N PRO A 106 13.97 8.55 22.36
CA PRO A 106 12.95 7.53 22.09
C PRO A 106 13.18 6.23 22.88
N GLY A 107 12.08 5.63 23.35
CA GLY A 107 12.13 4.47 24.25
C GLY A 107 12.34 4.82 25.73
N GLY A 108 12.30 6.11 26.09
CA GLY A 108 12.40 6.57 27.48
C GLY A 108 13.82 6.59 28.04
N PHE A 109 14.82 6.75 27.17
CA PHE A 109 16.21 6.73 27.57
C PHE A 109 16.67 8.11 28.08
N GLU A 110 16.71 8.27 29.41
CA GLU A 110 17.11 9.51 30.07
C GLU A 110 18.63 9.74 30.00
N ILE A 111 19.03 10.94 29.58
CA ILE A 111 20.42 11.34 29.45
C ILE A 111 20.89 12.03 30.72
N SER A 112 21.99 11.53 31.29
CA SER A 112 22.67 12.09 32.46
C SER A 112 24.17 12.11 32.26
N ALA A 113 24.85 13.02 32.96
CA ALA A 113 26.31 13.02 33.01
C ALA A 113 26.80 11.80 33.78
N ARG A 114 27.62 10.96 33.15
CA ARG A 114 28.10 9.71 33.75
C ARG A 114 29.58 9.49 33.49
N LYS A 115 30.25 8.82 34.44
CA LYS A 115 31.63 8.37 34.25
C LYS A 115 31.64 7.05 33.50
N THR A 116 32.27 7.01 32.34
CA THR A 116 32.43 5.79 31.53
C THR A 116 33.81 5.80 30.88
N TYR A 117 34.41 4.62 30.66
CA TYR A 117 35.77 4.47 30.11
C TYR A 117 36.82 5.40 30.76
N GLY A 118 36.74 5.61 32.07
CA GLY A 118 37.68 6.44 32.84
C GLY A 118 37.45 7.95 32.79
N ARG A 119 36.63 8.47 31.86
CA ARG A 119 36.32 9.91 31.72
C ARG A 119 34.85 10.21 32.04
N VAL A 120 34.52 11.48 32.22
CA VAL A 120 33.12 11.93 32.40
C VAL A 120 32.54 12.25 31.02
N SER A 121 31.36 11.71 30.72
CA SER A 121 30.60 11.99 29.50
C SER A 121 29.35 12.78 29.87
N GLU A 122 29.28 14.02 29.39
CA GLU A 122 28.24 15.02 29.66
C GLU A 122 27.16 14.97 28.57
N GLY A 123 26.64 13.77 28.32
CA GLY A 123 25.73 13.48 27.21
C GLY A 123 26.28 12.41 26.27
N MET A 124 25.79 12.42 25.03
CA MET A 124 26.26 11.54 23.95
C MET A 124 26.05 12.17 22.57
N ILE A 125 26.81 11.69 21.59
CA ILE A 125 26.59 12.02 20.17
C ILE A 125 25.65 10.97 19.59
N CYS A 126 24.60 11.40 18.88
CA CYS A 126 23.50 10.55 18.46
C CYS A 126 23.66 10.00 17.04
N SER A 127 23.22 8.76 16.85
CA SER A 127 22.97 8.11 15.56
C SER A 127 21.53 8.32 15.08
N GLU A 128 21.26 8.06 13.79
CA GLU A 128 19.89 8.09 13.24
C GLU A 128 18.93 7.17 14.00
N ARG A 129 19.40 5.96 14.35
CA ARG A 129 18.60 4.98 15.09
C ARG A 129 18.23 5.46 16.49
N GLU A 130 19.18 6.06 17.21
CA GLU A 130 18.92 6.58 18.55
C GLU A 130 17.92 7.73 18.54
N LEU A 131 17.84 8.48 17.44
CA LEU A 131 16.84 9.54 17.23
C LEU A 131 15.51 9.02 16.68
N GLY A 132 15.38 7.71 16.42
CA GLY A 132 14.18 7.11 15.82
C GLY A 132 13.96 7.50 14.36
N MET A 133 15.02 7.82 13.62
CA MET A 133 14.96 8.25 12.21
C MET A 133 15.07 7.10 11.21
N GLY A 134 15.71 5.99 11.58
CA GLY A 134 15.92 4.83 10.71
C GLY A 134 16.64 3.69 11.41
N GLU A 135 16.95 2.63 10.66
CA GLU A 135 17.63 1.42 11.17
C GLU A 135 19.17 1.46 10.99
N ASP A 136 19.72 2.56 10.46
CA ASP A 136 21.16 2.68 10.28
C ASP A 136 21.88 2.76 11.63
N HIS A 137 22.91 1.92 11.77
CA HIS A 137 23.75 1.77 12.95
C HIS A 137 25.24 1.81 12.60
N GLY A 138 25.59 2.22 11.38
CA GLY A 138 26.98 2.30 10.90
C GLY A 138 27.82 3.39 11.57
N GLY A 139 27.20 4.35 12.25
CA GLY A 139 27.89 5.45 12.92
C GLY A 139 26.94 6.48 13.53
N ILE A 140 27.51 7.63 13.93
CA ILE A 140 26.74 8.79 14.38
C ILE A 140 26.26 9.63 13.19
N MET A 141 25.28 10.50 13.44
CA MET A 141 24.86 11.49 12.44
C MET A 141 25.89 12.62 12.34
N VAL A 142 26.49 12.74 11.16
CA VAL A 142 27.31 13.88 10.77
C VAL A 142 26.46 14.79 9.89
N LEU A 143 26.36 16.05 10.29
CA LEU A 143 25.57 17.07 9.62
C LEU A 143 26.45 17.86 8.64
N PRO A 144 25.86 18.38 7.55
CA PRO A 144 26.53 19.34 6.69
C PRO A 144 27.10 20.55 7.46
N PRO A 145 28.25 21.10 7.03
CA PRO A 145 28.99 22.12 7.78
C PRO A 145 28.23 23.46 7.92
N GLU A 146 27.24 23.73 7.08
CA GLU A 146 26.42 24.95 7.10
C GLU A 146 25.52 25.07 8.33
N HIS A 147 25.30 24.00 9.09
CA HIS A 147 24.44 24.05 10.27
C HIS A 147 25.14 24.72 11.47
N GLU A 148 24.46 25.71 12.05
CA GLU A 148 24.99 26.49 13.17
C GLU A 148 25.03 25.66 14.47
N VAL A 149 26.11 25.82 15.23
CA VAL A 149 26.27 25.16 16.54
C VAL A 149 25.26 25.71 17.53
N GLY A 150 24.63 24.84 18.32
CA GLY A 150 23.61 25.19 19.31
C GLY A 150 22.19 25.21 18.76
N THR A 151 22.00 25.06 17.44
CA THR A 151 20.67 24.93 16.81
C THR A 151 19.91 23.74 17.41
N ASP A 152 18.60 23.90 17.65
CA ASP A 152 17.73 22.81 18.10
C ASP A 152 17.65 21.72 17.02
N ALA A 153 18.19 20.55 17.33
CA ALA A 153 18.21 19.42 16.41
C ALA A 153 16.83 18.75 16.28
N ILE A 154 15.92 18.94 17.24
CA ILE A 154 14.54 18.43 17.16
C ILE A 154 13.79 19.08 16.00
N GLU A 155 13.90 20.41 15.91
CA GLU A 155 13.31 21.21 14.83
C GLU A 155 14.03 20.96 13.51
N LEU A 156 15.37 21.04 13.50
CA LEU A 156 16.19 20.87 12.29
C LEU A 156 15.95 19.52 11.58
N LEU A 157 15.83 18.44 12.36
CA LEU A 157 15.65 17.09 11.84
C LEU A 157 14.18 16.69 11.72
N GLU A 158 13.26 17.60 12.05
CA GLU A 158 11.82 17.35 12.11
C GLU A 158 11.49 16.01 12.82
N LEU A 159 12.03 15.84 14.03
CA LEU A 159 11.89 14.58 14.78
C LEU A 159 10.45 14.37 15.29
N VAL A 160 9.72 15.47 15.46
CA VAL A 160 8.33 15.46 15.93
C VAL A 160 7.39 15.80 14.76
N ASP A 161 6.39 14.94 14.57
CA ASP A 161 5.35 15.10 13.55
C ASP A 161 4.17 14.17 13.86
N GLU A 162 3.06 14.38 13.17
CA GLU A 162 1.92 13.46 13.17
C GLU A 162 1.79 12.86 11.77
N VAL A 163 1.91 11.54 11.65
CA VAL A 163 1.85 10.82 10.39
C VAL A 163 0.53 10.07 10.32
N LEU A 164 -0.31 10.41 9.35
CA LEU A 164 -1.55 9.72 9.07
C LEU A 164 -1.24 8.47 8.24
N ASP A 165 -1.65 7.28 8.68
CA ASP A 165 -1.61 6.08 7.85
C ASP A 165 -3.02 5.77 7.31
N ILE A 166 -3.13 5.85 5.98
CA ILE A 166 -4.40 5.85 5.26
C ILE A 166 -4.52 4.58 4.43
N ALA A 167 -5.57 3.80 4.69
CA ALA A 167 -5.97 2.64 3.90
C ALA A 167 -6.72 3.11 2.64
N VAL A 168 -5.96 3.56 1.64
CA VAL A 168 -6.55 4.03 0.38
C VAL A 168 -7.21 2.86 -0.36
N THR A 169 -8.50 2.99 -0.63
CA THR A 169 -9.29 2.01 -1.39
C THR A 169 -8.86 2.00 -2.88
N PRO A 170 -9.07 0.90 -3.62
CA PRO A 170 -8.57 0.77 -4.99
C PRO A 170 -9.13 1.79 -6.01
N ASP A 171 -10.34 2.30 -5.79
CA ASP A 171 -11.00 3.33 -6.59
C ASP A 171 -10.37 4.72 -6.43
N ARG A 172 -9.69 4.99 -5.31
CA ARG A 172 -9.09 6.29 -4.99
C ARG A 172 -7.59 6.32 -5.25
N GLY A 173 -7.14 5.78 -6.40
CA GLY A 173 -5.72 5.72 -6.77
C GLY A 173 -4.98 7.06 -6.63
N TYR A 174 -5.64 8.17 -6.97
CA TYR A 174 -5.09 9.53 -6.83
C TYR A 174 -4.71 9.91 -5.38
N CYS A 175 -5.35 9.31 -4.36
CA CYS A 175 -5.03 9.51 -2.94
C CYS A 175 -3.77 8.74 -2.48
N LEU A 176 -3.10 7.99 -3.35
CA LEU A 176 -1.75 7.46 -3.08
C LEU A 176 -0.64 8.52 -3.26
N SER A 177 -0.97 9.80 -3.00
CA SER A 177 -0.08 10.94 -3.13
C SER A 177 -0.45 12.08 -2.18
N MET A 178 0.52 12.92 -1.84
CA MET A 178 0.28 14.15 -1.10
C MET A 178 -0.65 15.08 -1.85
N ARG A 179 -0.52 15.19 -3.18
CA ARG A 179 -1.43 15.96 -4.05
C ARG A 179 -2.90 15.52 -3.89
N GLY A 180 -3.17 14.23 -3.95
CA GLY A 180 -4.53 13.69 -3.83
C GLY A 180 -5.09 13.86 -2.42
N LEU A 181 -4.29 13.56 -1.39
CA LEU A 181 -4.69 13.74 0.00
C LEU A 181 -4.90 15.22 0.35
N ALA A 182 -4.06 16.11 -0.16
CA ALA A 182 -4.21 17.55 -0.02
C ALA A 182 -5.52 18.02 -0.66
N ARG A 183 -5.88 17.50 -1.84
CA ARG A 183 -7.16 17.82 -2.50
C ARG A 183 -8.36 17.40 -1.65
N GLU A 184 -8.37 16.16 -1.16
CA GLU A 184 -9.48 15.67 -0.30
C GLU A 184 -9.54 16.43 1.02
N THR A 185 -8.39 16.75 1.62
CA THR A 185 -8.31 17.58 2.83
C THR A 185 -8.85 18.99 2.57
N ALA A 186 -8.43 19.63 1.47
CA ALA A 186 -8.90 20.95 1.08
C ALA A 186 -10.42 20.96 0.88
N THR A 187 -10.98 19.93 0.22
CA THR A 187 -12.42 19.75 0.05
C THR A 187 -13.15 19.57 1.39
N ALA A 188 -12.63 18.73 2.28
CA ALA A 188 -13.23 18.46 3.60
C ALA A 188 -13.19 19.69 4.54
N TYR A 189 -12.19 20.55 4.39
CA TYR A 189 -12.07 21.79 5.16
C TYR A 189 -12.67 23.02 4.48
N GLY A 190 -12.99 22.94 3.18
CA GLY A 190 -13.47 24.07 2.40
C GLY A 190 -12.42 25.17 2.19
N VAL A 191 -11.15 24.79 2.09
CA VAL A 191 -10.01 25.70 1.93
C VAL A 191 -9.36 25.57 0.55
N PRO A 192 -8.62 26.58 0.06
CA PRO A 192 -7.91 26.48 -1.21
C PRO A 192 -6.81 25.40 -1.20
N LEU A 193 -6.62 24.75 -2.35
CA LEU A 193 -5.52 23.83 -2.61
C LEU A 193 -4.39 24.56 -3.35
N ARG A 194 -3.15 24.41 -2.90
CA ARG A 194 -1.95 24.75 -3.68
C ARG A 194 -1.48 23.49 -4.41
N ASP A 195 -2.00 23.27 -5.61
CA ASP A 195 -1.74 22.01 -6.34
C ASP A 195 -0.27 21.97 -6.84
N PRO A 196 0.55 21.02 -6.34
CA PRO A 196 1.96 20.93 -6.72
C PRO A 196 2.20 20.52 -8.18
N ALA A 197 1.18 20.05 -8.90
CA ALA A 197 1.31 19.74 -10.33
C ALA A 197 1.12 20.96 -11.24
N LEU A 198 0.71 22.12 -10.72
CA LEU A 198 0.57 23.36 -11.49
C LEU A 198 1.94 24.02 -11.69
N LEU A 199 2.79 23.38 -12.51
CA LEU A 199 4.13 23.83 -12.88
C LEU A 199 4.16 24.31 -14.34
N ASP A 200 5.04 25.25 -14.63
CA ASP A 200 5.38 25.59 -16.02
C ASP A 200 6.25 24.48 -16.61
N VAL A 201 5.73 23.81 -17.64
CA VAL A 201 6.39 22.65 -18.27
C VAL A 201 6.85 23.00 -19.68
N PRO A 202 8.10 22.69 -20.06
CA PRO A 202 8.59 22.99 -21.39
C PRO A 202 7.90 22.12 -22.45
N VAL A 203 7.66 22.71 -23.61
CA VAL A 203 6.96 22.07 -24.73
C VAL A 203 7.83 21.00 -25.39
N PRO A 204 7.23 19.87 -25.85
CA PRO A 204 7.93 18.83 -26.62
C PRO A 204 8.66 19.39 -27.84
N ASN A 205 9.84 18.83 -28.15
CA ASN A 205 10.66 19.29 -29.27
C ASN A 205 11.52 18.16 -29.86
N ALA A 206 12.20 18.46 -30.98
CA ALA A 206 12.98 17.47 -31.73
C ALA A 206 14.31 17.05 -31.06
N HIS A 207 14.67 17.64 -29.91
CA HIS A 207 15.94 17.41 -29.23
C HIS A 207 15.80 16.51 -27.99
N GLY A 208 14.60 16.01 -27.70
CA GLY A 208 14.37 15.07 -26.61
C GLY A 208 15.06 13.72 -26.80
N TYR A 209 15.20 12.95 -25.71
CA TYR A 209 15.73 11.60 -25.78
C TYR A 209 14.83 10.71 -26.65
N PRO A 210 15.35 9.95 -27.62
CA PRO A 210 14.50 9.20 -28.53
C PRO A 210 13.74 8.08 -27.78
N VAL A 211 12.41 8.14 -27.86
CA VAL A 211 11.50 7.12 -27.31
C VAL A 211 10.62 6.57 -28.43
N LYS A 212 10.33 5.27 -28.39
CA LYS A 212 9.42 4.60 -29.33
C LYS A 212 8.43 3.70 -28.59
N VAL A 213 7.17 4.10 -28.59
CA VAL A 213 6.07 3.27 -28.08
C VAL A 213 5.47 2.48 -29.25
N THR A 214 5.50 1.15 -29.18
CA THR A 214 4.86 0.27 -30.19
C THR A 214 3.56 -0.35 -29.69
N ASP A 215 3.30 -0.33 -28.38
CA ASP A 215 2.02 -0.71 -27.78
C ASP A 215 1.36 0.51 -27.10
N PRO A 216 0.60 1.33 -27.87
CA PRO A 216 -0.07 2.52 -27.33
C PRO A 216 -1.26 2.18 -26.41
N LEU A 217 -1.73 0.92 -26.39
CA LEU A 217 -2.75 0.49 -25.43
C LEU A 217 -2.13 0.21 -24.06
N GLY A 218 -0.91 -0.33 -24.04
CA GLY A 218 -0.15 -0.57 -22.81
C GLY A 218 0.47 0.70 -22.23
N CYS A 219 0.85 1.66 -23.09
CA CYS A 219 1.47 2.92 -22.71
C CYS A 219 0.92 4.04 -23.61
N ASP A 220 -0.11 4.74 -23.14
CA ASP A 220 -0.74 5.80 -23.92
C ASP A 220 0.02 7.14 -23.80
N ARG A 221 0.85 7.32 -22.76
CA ARG A 221 1.71 8.49 -22.57
C ARG A 221 3.11 8.15 -22.09
N PHE A 222 4.11 8.83 -22.65
CA PHE A 222 5.49 8.72 -22.21
C PHE A 222 6.22 10.06 -22.35
N THR A 223 6.65 10.63 -21.22
CA THR A 223 7.47 11.83 -21.16
C THR A 223 8.89 11.46 -20.77
N ALA A 224 9.89 11.98 -21.49
CA ALA A 224 11.29 11.83 -21.16
C ALA A 224 12.03 13.16 -21.10
N ARG A 225 12.89 13.31 -20.08
CA ARG A 225 13.77 14.47 -19.87
C ARG A 225 15.18 14.02 -19.53
N THR A 226 16.18 14.78 -19.96
CA THR A 226 17.58 14.48 -19.66
C THR A 226 18.15 15.57 -18.76
N VAL A 227 18.91 15.16 -17.74
CA VAL A 227 19.74 16.05 -16.93
C VAL A 227 21.18 15.56 -17.01
N SER A 228 22.10 16.46 -17.35
CA SER A 228 23.52 16.14 -17.56
C SER A 228 24.40 16.79 -16.50
N GLY A 229 25.57 16.19 -16.23
CA GLY A 229 26.56 16.77 -15.31
C GLY A 229 26.14 16.84 -13.84
N LEU A 230 25.34 15.87 -13.37
CA LEU A 230 25.07 15.67 -11.95
C LEU A 230 26.37 15.38 -11.20
N ARG A 231 26.49 15.87 -9.96
CA ARG A 231 27.54 15.44 -9.03
C ARG A 231 27.16 14.07 -8.44
N PRO A 232 27.88 12.98 -8.74
CA PRO A 232 27.53 11.65 -8.23
C PRO A 232 27.52 11.57 -6.70
N GLU A 233 28.42 12.31 -6.04
CA GLU A 233 28.56 12.37 -4.58
C GLU A 233 27.48 13.21 -3.86
N ALA A 234 26.58 13.87 -4.60
CA ALA A 234 25.54 14.68 -4.00
C ALA A 234 24.56 13.82 -3.18
N GLN A 235 24.30 14.24 -1.94
CA GLN A 235 23.44 13.52 -1.01
C GLN A 235 22.07 14.18 -0.86
N SER A 236 21.06 13.37 -0.59
CA SER A 236 19.73 13.86 -0.23
C SER A 236 19.78 14.76 1.01
N PRO A 237 19.24 15.99 0.94
CA PRO A 237 19.17 16.87 2.10
C PRO A 237 18.25 16.29 3.17
N ILE A 238 18.41 16.75 4.41
CA ILE A 238 17.70 16.22 5.58
C ILE A 238 16.19 16.22 5.35
N TRP A 239 15.59 17.35 4.95
CA TRP A 239 14.14 17.46 4.74
C TRP A 239 13.60 16.40 3.78
N LEU A 240 14.34 16.07 2.71
CA LEU A 240 13.92 15.09 1.70
C LEU A 240 13.98 13.68 2.30
N LYS A 241 15.10 13.34 2.95
CA LYS A 241 15.25 12.06 3.66
C LYS A 241 14.16 11.86 4.70
N ARG A 242 13.84 12.90 5.48
CA ARG A 242 12.79 12.85 6.51
C ARG A 242 11.42 12.60 5.93
N ARG A 243 11.04 13.29 4.85
CA ARG A 243 9.75 13.05 4.19
C ARG A 243 9.62 11.62 3.68
N LEU A 244 10.66 11.08 3.03
CA LEU A 244 10.67 9.68 2.60
C LEU A 244 10.51 8.72 3.78
N GLN A 245 11.30 8.90 4.86
CA GLN A 245 11.26 8.07 6.05
C GLN A 245 9.86 8.09 6.72
N LYS A 246 9.29 9.27 6.92
CA LYS A 246 7.94 9.43 7.50
C LYS A 246 6.85 8.84 6.58
N ALA A 247 7.06 8.86 5.27
CA ALA A 247 6.20 8.19 4.29
C ALA A 247 6.43 6.66 4.20
N GLY A 248 7.37 6.11 4.97
CA GLY A 248 7.66 4.67 5.03
C GLY A 248 8.70 4.17 4.00
N MET A 249 9.46 5.07 3.38
CA MET A 249 10.51 4.74 2.40
C MET A 249 11.90 5.02 2.96
N ARG A 250 12.85 4.12 2.70
CA ARG A 250 14.26 4.30 3.05
C ARG A 250 14.95 5.14 1.96
N PRO A 251 15.68 6.21 2.30
CA PRO A 251 16.55 6.92 1.38
C PRO A 251 17.66 6.00 0.83
N VAL A 252 18.02 6.17 -0.44
CA VAL A 252 19.01 5.34 -1.16
C VAL A 252 20.10 6.23 -1.74
N SER A 253 19.80 6.96 -2.79
CA SER A 253 20.69 7.89 -3.48
C SER A 253 19.89 9.08 -3.98
N LEU A 254 20.52 10.25 -4.14
CA LEU A 254 19.78 11.48 -4.44
C LEU A 254 18.85 11.38 -5.66
N PRO A 255 19.26 10.81 -6.82
CA PRO A 255 18.35 10.67 -7.95
C PRO A 255 17.15 9.76 -7.67
N VAL A 256 17.37 8.63 -6.98
CA VAL A 256 16.31 7.67 -6.60
C VAL A 256 15.38 8.27 -5.55
N ASP A 257 15.95 9.02 -4.61
CA ASP A 257 15.20 9.70 -3.56
C ASP A 257 14.31 10.80 -4.12
N ILE A 258 14.78 11.54 -5.13
CA ILE A 258 13.97 12.53 -5.85
C ILE A 258 12.81 11.85 -6.59
N THR A 259 13.04 10.77 -7.34
CA THR A 259 11.93 10.09 -8.05
C THR A 259 10.90 9.52 -7.09
N ASN A 260 11.34 8.94 -5.96
CA ASN A 260 10.45 8.49 -4.89
C ASN A 260 9.69 9.66 -4.23
N TYR A 261 10.38 10.77 -3.97
CA TYR A 261 9.78 11.97 -3.40
C TYR A 261 8.68 12.53 -4.31
N VAL A 262 8.96 12.71 -5.61
CA VAL A 262 7.99 13.25 -6.57
C VAL A 262 6.84 12.28 -6.80
N MET A 263 7.09 10.96 -6.78
CA MET A 263 6.01 9.96 -6.78
C MET A 263 5.08 10.11 -5.57
N LEU A 264 5.62 10.33 -4.37
CA LEU A 264 4.82 10.59 -3.18
C LEU A 264 4.14 11.96 -3.24
N GLU A 265 4.79 12.98 -3.78
CA GLU A 265 4.27 14.35 -3.90
C GLU A 265 3.08 14.41 -4.88
N LEU A 266 3.25 13.90 -6.10
CA LEU A 266 2.32 14.06 -7.22
C LEU A 266 1.50 12.80 -7.55
N GLY A 267 1.92 11.64 -7.08
CA GLY A 267 1.28 10.35 -7.38
C GLY A 267 1.74 9.69 -8.67
N GLN A 268 2.68 10.30 -9.41
CA GLN A 268 3.25 9.77 -10.64
C GLN A 268 4.54 9.01 -10.33
N PRO A 269 4.56 7.67 -10.46
CA PRO A 269 5.81 6.92 -10.37
C PRO A 269 6.75 7.34 -11.51
N LEU A 270 8.02 7.51 -11.16
CA LEU A 270 9.08 7.96 -12.05
C LEU A 270 10.21 6.94 -12.02
N HIS A 271 10.96 6.87 -13.12
CA HIS A 271 12.22 6.12 -13.15
C HIS A 271 13.34 7.00 -13.69
N ALA A 272 14.56 6.80 -13.19
CA ALA A 272 15.74 7.46 -13.70
C ALA A 272 16.71 6.40 -14.20
N TYR A 273 17.09 6.50 -15.46
CA TYR A 273 18.08 5.64 -16.10
C TYR A 273 19.43 6.34 -16.13
N ASP A 274 20.51 5.61 -15.89
CA ASP A 274 21.85 6.10 -16.20
C ASP A 274 22.00 6.21 -17.72
N ARG A 275 22.10 7.45 -18.21
CA ARG A 275 22.15 7.76 -19.64
C ARG A 275 23.32 7.06 -20.34
N SER A 276 24.45 6.88 -19.66
CA SER A 276 25.64 6.23 -20.23
C SER A 276 25.46 4.73 -20.44
N ARG A 277 24.50 4.13 -19.72
CA ARG A 277 24.21 2.69 -19.76
C ARG A 277 23.09 2.31 -20.72
N ILE A 278 22.36 3.28 -21.29
CA ILE A 278 21.30 3.05 -22.28
C ILE A 278 21.90 2.96 -23.69
N GLU A 279 21.55 1.89 -24.42
CA GLU A 279 21.95 1.70 -25.81
C GLU A 279 20.79 2.03 -26.76
N GLY A 280 20.93 3.12 -27.52
CA GLY A 280 19.90 3.53 -28.49
C GLY A 280 18.62 4.12 -27.87
N PRO A 281 17.48 4.08 -28.58
CA PRO A 281 16.22 4.64 -28.12
C PRO A 281 15.57 3.81 -27.02
N ILE A 282 14.85 4.47 -26.11
CA ILE A 282 13.97 3.77 -25.16
C ILE A 282 12.74 3.27 -25.92
N GLY A 283 12.46 1.97 -25.84
CA GLY A 283 11.29 1.32 -26.43
C GLY A 283 10.26 0.94 -25.38
N VAL A 284 8.97 0.95 -25.76
CA VAL A 284 7.89 0.40 -24.95
C VAL A 284 7.10 -0.59 -25.78
N ARG A 285 7.10 -1.86 -25.39
CA ARG A 285 6.47 -2.97 -26.11
C ARG A 285 6.05 -4.10 -25.18
N ARG A 286 5.29 -5.07 -25.71
CA ARG A 286 5.10 -6.36 -25.03
C ARG A 286 6.37 -7.20 -25.07
N ALA A 287 6.58 -7.98 -24.02
CA ALA A 287 7.66 -8.94 -23.95
C ALA A 287 7.45 -10.08 -24.96
N GLU A 288 8.54 -10.68 -25.40
CA GLU A 288 8.47 -11.97 -26.09
C GLU A 288 8.33 -13.10 -25.04
N SER A 289 7.58 -14.15 -25.39
CA SER A 289 7.39 -15.28 -24.46
C SER A 289 8.73 -15.94 -24.13
N GLY A 290 9.08 -16.01 -22.84
CA GLY A 290 10.34 -16.59 -22.38
C GLY A 290 11.54 -15.63 -22.40
N GLU A 291 11.33 -14.35 -22.78
CA GLU A 291 12.32 -13.28 -22.66
C GLU A 291 12.79 -13.15 -21.20
N LYS A 292 14.01 -12.64 -20.98
CA LYS A 292 14.64 -12.62 -19.65
C LYS A 292 15.04 -11.21 -19.26
N LEU A 293 14.79 -10.86 -18.01
CA LEU A 293 15.18 -9.59 -17.40
C LEU A 293 15.76 -9.83 -16.01
N VAL A 294 16.81 -9.10 -15.64
CA VAL A 294 17.28 -9.02 -14.26
C VAL A 294 16.80 -7.70 -13.68
N THR A 295 15.94 -7.76 -12.67
CA THR A 295 15.41 -6.57 -11.99
C THR A 295 16.39 -6.03 -10.95
N LEU A 296 16.14 -4.81 -10.45
CA LEU A 296 16.99 -4.12 -9.46
C LEU A 296 17.21 -4.90 -8.15
N ASP A 297 16.31 -5.84 -7.82
CA ASP A 297 16.47 -6.78 -6.71
C ASP A 297 17.47 -7.92 -7.00
N GLY A 298 18.15 -7.91 -8.15
CA GLY A 298 19.07 -8.95 -8.60
C GLY A 298 18.38 -10.23 -9.08
N THR A 299 17.05 -10.30 -9.09
CA THR A 299 16.31 -11.50 -9.46
C THR A 299 16.17 -11.60 -10.98
N LYS A 300 16.50 -12.78 -11.51
CA LYS A 300 16.29 -13.11 -12.92
C LYS A 300 14.86 -13.60 -13.14
N ARG A 301 14.14 -12.92 -14.02
CA ARG A 301 12.71 -13.15 -14.31
C ARG A 301 12.54 -13.66 -15.74
N VAL A 302 11.60 -14.59 -15.92
CA VAL A 302 11.18 -15.10 -17.23
C VAL A 302 9.85 -14.44 -17.56
N LEU A 303 9.83 -13.71 -18.67
CA LEU A 303 8.73 -12.84 -19.04
C LEU A 303 7.64 -13.60 -19.81
N ASP A 304 6.41 -13.16 -19.61
CA ASP A 304 5.21 -13.60 -20.32
C ASP A 304 4.86 -12.59 -21.42
N ALA A 305 4.25 -13.04 -22.52
CA ALA A 305 3.89 -12.15 -23.63
C ALA A 305 2.86 -11.07 -23.24
N GLY A 306 2.17 -11.23 -22.10
CA GLY A 306 1.31 -10.19 -21.53
C GLY A 306 2.06 -9.10 -20.75
N ASP A 307 3.33 -9.29 -20.42
CA ASP A 307 4.15 -8.30 -19.71
C ASP A 307 4.46 -7.11 -20.63
N LEU A 308 4.25 -5.89 -20.13
CA LEU A 308 4.72 -4.67 -20.79
C LEU A 308 6.14 -4.37 -20.30
N VAL A 309 7.07 -4.11 -21.22
CA VAL A 309 8.48 -3.87 -20.92
C VAL A 309 8.98 -2.56 -21.49
N ILE A 310 9.91 -1.96 -20.76
CA ILE A 310 10.77 -0.89 -21.28
C ILE A 310 12.02 -1.55 -21.84
N THR A 311 12.46 -1.13 -23.03
CA THR A 311 13.59 -1.74 -23.75
C THR A 311 14.60 -0.70 -24.20
N ASP A 312 15.80 -1.15 -24.50
CA ASP A 312 16.77 -0.46 -25.34
C ASP A 312 17.18 -1.38 -26.51
N ASP A 313 18.24 -1.05 -27.26
CA ASP A 313 18.70 -1.85 -28.40
C ASP A 313 19.16 -3.28 -28.02
N ARG A 314 19.46 -3.54 -26.74
CA ARG A 314 19.85 -4.89 -26.25
C ARG A 314 18.66 -5.75 -25.87
N GLY A 315 17.53 -5.14 -25.53
CA GLY A 315 16.35 -5.83 -25.02
C GLY A 315 15.74 -5.16 -23.79
N PRO A 316 15.04 -5.91 -22.91
CA PRO A 316 14.34 -5.34 -21.78
C PRO A 316 15.31 -4.76 -20.74
N ILE A 317 14.99 -3.53 -20.33
CA ILE A 317 15.67 -2.79 -19.27
C ILE A 317 14.74 -2.49 -18.09
N GLY A 318 13.48 -2.94 -18.12
CA GLY A 318 12.54 -2.80 -17.01
C GLY A 318 11.17 -3.45 -17.29
N LEU A 319 10.46 -3.80 -16.22
CA LEU A 319 9.02 -4.12 -16.26
C LEU A 319 8.25 -2.80 -16.14
N ALA A 320 7.55 -2.41 -17.20
CA ALA A 320 6.85 -1.13 -17.27
C ALA A 320 5.86 -0.98 -16.11
N GLY A 321 6.00 0.10 -15.34
CA GLY A 321 5.15 0.41 -14.19
C GLY A 321 5.31 -0.53 -12.99
N VAL A 322 6.30 -1.44 -12.99
CA VAL A 322 6.52 -2.39 -11.89
C VAL A 322 7.90 -2.22 -11.27
N MET A 323 8.98 -2.43 -12.02
CA MET A 323 10.34 -2.36 -11.50
C MET A 323 11.37 -2.20 -12.64
N GLY A 324 12.36 -1.35 -12.42
CA GLY A 324 13.49 -1.19 -13.34
C GLY A 324 14.38 -2.43 -13.42
N GLY A 325 15.21 -2.48 -14.45
CA GLY A 325 16.25 -3.49 -14.65
C GLY A 325 17.60 -3.03 -14.12
N ALA A 326 18.44 -3.98 -13.70
CA ALA A 326 19.76 -3.69 -13.14
C ALA A 326 20.77 -3.11 -14.15
N ASN A 327 20.53 -3.30 -15.45
CA ASN A 327 21.50 -2.95 -16.50
C ASN A 327 21.60 -1.46 -16.81
N THR A 328 20.58 -0.67 -16.43
CA THR A 328 20.49 0.78 -16.64
C THR A 328 20.28 1.55 -15.33
N GLU A 329 20.48 0.87 -14.20
CA GLU A 329 20.39 1.42 -12.84
C GLU A 329 21.38 2.58 -12.63
N ILE A 330 20.98 3.55 -11.79
CA ILE A 330 21.85 4.62 -11.30
C ILE A 330 23.01 4.01 -10.50
N ALA A 331 24.24 4.26 -10.94
CA ALA A 331 25.44 3.84 -10.26
C ALA A 331 25.74 4.76 -9.06
N ASP A 332 25.96 4.15 -7.90
CA ASP A 332 26.39 4.85 -6.68
C ASP A 332 27.74 5.53 -6.88
N ALA A 333 27.95 6.62 -6.13
CA ALA A 333 29.25 7.27 -6.07
C ALA A 333 30.30 6.34 -5.44
N SER A 334 31.41 6.15 -6.13
CA SER A 334 32.58 5.45 -5.62
C SER A 334 33.85 6.24 -5.92
N ALA A 335 34.75 6.31 -4.94
CA ALA A 335 36.05 6.95 -5.07
C ALA A 335 37.15 5.88 -4.95
N GLU A 336 38.09 5.86 -5.89
CA GLU A 336 39.20 4.88 -5.91
C GLU A 336 40.24 5.15 -4.78
N ALA A 337 40.26 6.38 -4.24
CA ALA A 337 41.04 6.81 -3.07
C ALA A 337 40.35 8.03 -2.43
N ALA A 338 40.73 8.40 -1.18
CA ALA A 338 40.12 9.52 -0.45
C ALA A 338 40.19 10.88 -1.18
N ASP A 339 41.15 11.06 -2.09
CA ASP A 339 41.33 12.24 -2.95
C ASP A 339 41.27 11.90 -4.46
N GLY A 340 40.71 10.74 -4.81
CA GLY A 340 40.57 10.28 -6.20
C GLY A 340 39.35 10.87 -6.92
N PRO A 341 39.27 10.78 -8.25
CA PRO A 341 38.07 11.17 -8.99
C PRO A 341 36.87 10.31 -8.54
N VAL A 342 35.74 10.96 -8.25
CA VAL A 342 34.48 10.27 -7.94
C VAL A 342 33.91 9.73 -9.25
N SER A 343 33.60 8.43 -9.28
CA SER A 343 32.88 7.77 -10.36
C SER A 343 31.45 7.46 -9.92
N GLY A 344 30.51 7.51 -10.85
CA GLY A 344 29.08 7.28 -10.61
C GLY A 344 28.25 7.89 -11.73
N THR A 345 26.92 7.84 -11.64
CA THR A 345 26.05 8.40 -12.69
C THR A 345 26.10 9.92 -12.70
N THR A 346 26.52 10.49 -13.83
CA THR A 346 26.54 11.95 -14.07
C THR A 346 25.38 12.42 -14.94
N ASP A 347 24.84 11.55 -15.78
CA ASP A 347 23.84 11.90 -16.78
C ASP A 347 22.65 10.94 -16.65
N VAL A 348 21.43 11.49 -16.57
CA VAL A 348 20.22 10.70 -16.35
C VAL A 348 19.14 10.99 -17.39
N VAL A 349 18.43 9.94 -17.79
CA VAL A 349 17.17 10.06 -18.53
C VAL A 349 16.03 9.72 -17.58
N ILE A 350 15.14 10.68 -17.36
CA ILE A 350 13.96 10.56 -16.50
C ILE A 350 12.81 10.04 -17.35
N GLU A 351 12.16 8.98 -16.90
CA GLU A 351 10.91 8.44 -17.42
C GLU A 351 9.74 8.86 -16.51
N ALA A 352 8.76 9.53 -17.12
CA ALA A 352 7.43 9.71 -16.56
C ALA A 352 6.41 9.18 -17.57
N ALA A 353 5.83 8.02 -17.30
CA ALA A 353 4.94 7.33 -18.23
C ALA A 353 3.59 6.99 -17.61
N HIS A 354 2.57 6.81 -18.44
CA HIS A 354 1.27 6.28 -18.04
C HIS A 354 1.06 4.91 -18.67
N PHE A 355 0.82 3.91 -17.81
CA PHE A 355 0.67 2.51 -18.21
C PHE A 355 -0.72 1.99 -17.89
N ASP A 356 -1.21 1.06 -18.72
CA ASP A 356 -2.48 0.37 -18.49
C ASP A 356 -2.51 -0.36 -17.14
N SER A 357 -3.45 0.03 -16.29
CA SER A 357 -3.60 -0.48 -14.92
C SER A 357 -3.75 -2.00 -14.87
N VAL A 358 -4.49 -2.60 -15.82
CA VAL A 358 -4.72 -4.05 -15.85
C VAL A 358 -3.45 -4.81 -16.23
N SER A 359 -2.71 -4.31 -17.23
CA SER A 359 -1.41 -4.84 -17.63
C SER A 359 -0.41 -4.83 -16.49
N VAL A 360 -0.32 -3.71 -15.76
CA VAL A 360 0.57 -3.59 -14.59
C VAL A 360 0.12 -4.54 -13.48
N ALA A 361 -1.16 -4.60 -13.13
CA ALA A 361 -1.69 -5.47 -12.09
C ALA A 361 -1.38 -6.96 -12.34
N ARG A 362 -1.54 -7.41 -13.60
CA ARG A 362 -1.24 -8.78 -14.02
C ARG A 362 0.26 -9.07 -13.92
N THR A 363 1.10 -8.15 -14.42
CA THR A 363 2.56 -8.27 -14.38
C THR A 363 3.08 -8.33 -12.94
N ALA A 364 2.63 -7.41 -12.08
CA ALA A 364 2.95 -7.37 -10.66
C ALA A 364 2.61 -8.68 -9.94
N ARG A 365 1.40 -9.22 -10.14
CA ARG A 365 0.94 -10.47 -9.49
C ARG A 365 1.68 -11.70 -10.03
N ARG A 366 1.88 -11.78 -11.35
CA ARG A 366 2.62 -12.87 -12.01
C ARG A 366 4.05 -12.98 -11.47
N HIS A 367 4.72 -11.84 -11.33
CA HIS A 367 6.11 -11.75 -10.87
C HIS A 367 6.26 -11.60 -9.35
N LYS A 368 5.15 -11.57 -8.60
CA LYS A 368 5.10 -11.38 -7.14
C LYS A 368 5.83 -10.11 -6.67
N LEU A 369 5.68 -9.03 -7.43
CA LEU A 369 6.26 -7.73 -7.16
C LEU A 369 5.16 -6.74 -6.79
N SER A 370 5.14 -6.30 -5.52
CA SER A 370 4.24 -5.23 -5.05
C SER A 370 5.09 -3.99 -4.72
N SER A 371 5.49 -3.26 -5.76
CA SER A 371 6.28 -2.03 -5.61
C SER A 371 5.36 -0.82 -5.38
N GLU A 372 5.93 0.27 -4.90
CA GLU A 372 5.21 1.55 -4.76
C GLU A 372 4.70 2.08 -6.12
N ALA A 373 5.44 1.80 -7.21
CA ALA A 373 5.01 2.12 -8.56
C ALA A 373 3.82 1.25 -9.00
N SER A 374 3.91 -0.08 -8.85
CA SER A 374 2.85 -0.98 -9.32
C SER A 374 1.54 -0.76 -8.58
N ARG A 375 1.59 -0.47 -7.27
CA ARG A 375 0.42 -0.16 -6.44
C ARG A 375 -0.34 1.08 -6.92
N ARG A 376 0.37 2.07 -7.47
CA ARG A 376 -0.22 3.30 -8.03
C ARG A 376 -0.78 3.06 -9.42
N PHE A 377 0.05 2.52 -10.32
CA PHE A 377 -0.38 2.25 -11.69
C PHE A 377 -1.57 1.28 -11.77
N GLU A 378 -1.63 0.25 -10.93
CA GLU A 378 -2.75 -0.70 -10.92
C GLU A 378 -4.09 -0.08 -10.48
N ARG A 379 -4.06 1.10 -9.85
CA ARG A 379 -5.24 1.86 -9.39
C ARG A 379 -5.51 3.13 -10.22
N GLY A 380 -4.75 3.33 -11.29
CA GLY A 380 -4.84 4.50 -12.15
C GLY A 380 -4.02 5.68 -11.64
N VAL A 381 -3.02 6.08 -12.42
CA VAL A 381 -2.22 7.30 -12.22
C VAL A 381 -2.79 8.40 -13.12
N ASP A 382 -2.66 9.67 -12.72
CA ASP A 382 -3.10 10.79 -13.54
C ASP A 382 -2.23 10.92 -14.81
N PRO A 383 -2.76 10.66 -16.02
CA PRO A 383 -1.98 10.75 -17.25
C PRO A 383 -1.49 12.17 -17.56
N GLU A 384 -2.17 13.21 -17.07
CA GLU A 384 -1.77 14.61 -17.30
C GLU A 384 -0.70 15.08 -16.31
N ALA A 385 -0.41 14.31 -15.25
CA ALA A 385 0.62 14.66 -14.26
C ALA A 385 2.04 14.32 -14.72
N ALA A 386 2.21 13.51 -15.77
CA ALA A 386 3.50 12.99 -16.21
C ALA A 386 4.53 14.11 -16.54
N ALA A 387 4.11 15.12 -17.31
CA ALA A 387 4.97 16.24 -17.68
C ALA A 387 5.39 17.08 -16.46
N ALA A 388 4.44 17.39 -15.57
CA ALA A 388 4.71 18.13 -14.34
C ALA A 388 5.65 17.36 -13.41
N ALA A 389 5.46 16.04 -13.29
CA ALA A 389 6.32 15.19 -12.48
C ALA A 389 7.74 15.06 -13.03
N ALA A 390 7.89 14.94 -14.36
CA ALA A 390 9.19 14.98 -15.01
C ALA A 390 9.89 16.32 -14.77
N GLN A 391 9.18 17.44 -14.93
CA GLN A 391 9.75 18.77 -14.69
C GLN A 391 10.15 18.96 -13.22
N ARG A 392 9.29 18.56 -12.27
CA ARG A 392 9.59 18.61 -10.83
C ARG A 392 10.85 17.82 -10.47
N THR A 393 11.03 16.66 -11.10
CA THR A 393 12.23 15.81 -10.94
C THR A 393 13.47 16.52 -11.48
N VAL A 394 13.37 17.12 -12.68
CA VAL A 394 14.46 17.92 -13.27
C VAL A 394 14.86 19.07 -12.35
N ASP A 395 13.90 19.84 -11.84
CA ASP A 395 14.16 21.00 -10.99
C ASP A 395 14.90 20.60 -9.71
N LEU A 396 14.47 19.51 -9.07
CA LEU A 396 15.12 19.00 -7.87
C LEU A 396 16.52 18.44 -8.14
N LEU A 397 16.75 17.78 -9.27
CA LEU A 397 18.07 17.29 -9.66
C LEU A 397 19.03 18.46 -9.94
N VAL A 398 18.59 19.48 -10.67
CA VAL A 398 19.39 20.70 -10.91
C VAL A 398 19.72 21.38 -9.60
N LEU A 399 18.72 21.56 -8.72
CA LEU A 399 18.89 22.25 -7.45
C LEU A 399 19.83 21.52 -6.49
N LEU A 400 19.67 20.20 -6.33
CA LEU A 400 20.33 19.43 -5.28
C LEU A 400 21.61 18.74 -5.76
N ALA A 401 21.62 18.23 -6.99
CA ALA A 401 22.78 17.53 -7.57
C ALA A 401 23.67 18.44 -8.45
N GLY A 402 23.20 19.65 -8.79
CA GLY A 402 23.96 20.64 -9.56
C GLY A 402 24.13 20.35 -11.04
N GLY A 403 23.29 19.47 -11.61
CA GLY A 403 23.27 19.21 -13.04
C GLY A 403 22.66 20.33 -13.87
N THR A 404 22.70 20.17 -15.19
CA THR A 404 22.06 21.06 -16.17
C THR A 404 20.91 20.34 -16.85
N ALA A 405 19.72 20.94 -16.84
CA ALA A 405 18.58 20.43 -17.59
C ALA A 405 18.82 20.59 -19.10
N GLU A 406 18.77 19.49 -19.83
CA GLU A 406 18.83 19.56 -21.30
C GLU A 406 17.52 20.16 -21.85
N PRO A 407 17.59 20.92 -22.96
CA PRO A 407 16.41 21.55 -23.56
C PRO A 407 15.48 20.54 -24.23
N GLY A 408 15.96 19.32 -24.48
CA GLY A 408 15.20 18.25 -25.10
C GLY A 408 14.02 17.79 -24.25
N VAL A 409 12.84 17.76 -24.84
CA VAL A 409 11.62 17.22 -24.23
C VAL A 409 11.00 16.22 -25.19
N THR A 410 10.91 14.96 -24.78
CA THR A 410 10.17 13.94 -25.51
C THR A 410 8.82 13.75 -24.83
N GLU A 411 7.75 13.80 -25.63
CA GLU A 411 6.41 13.44 -25.19
C GLU A 411 5.75 12.64 -26.31
N ILE A 412 5.32 11.43 -25.96
CA ILE A 412 4.47 10.59 -26.80
C ILE A 412 3.12 10.56 -26.13
N THR A 413 2.08 10.92 -26.88
CA THR A 413 0.70 10.92 -26.39
C THR A 413 -0.20 10.27 -27.41
N THR A 414 -0.96 9.28 -26.99
CA THR A 414 -2.08 8.72 -27.75
C THR A 414 -3.26 9.67 -27.62
N PRO A 415 -3.84 10.17 -28.73
CA PRO A 415 -4.95 11.12 -28.65
C PRO A 415 -6.15 10.54 -27.89
N SER A 416 -6.63 11.28 -26.88
CA SER A 416 -7.87 10.98 -26.17
C SER A 416 -8.70 12.26 -25.99
N GLY A 417 -10.03 12.09 -25.97
CA GLY A 417 -10.97 13.19 -25.73
C GLY A 417 -11.35 13.31 -24.25
N PRO A 418 -11.91 14.45 -23.82
CA PRO A 418 -12.38 14.61 -22.44
C PRO A 418 -13.49 13.59 -22.12
N ARG A 419 -13.38 12.94 -20.96
CA ARG A 419 -14.43 12.03 -20.47
C ARG A 419 -15.59 12.84 -19.92
N THR A 420 -16.76 12.67 -20.52
CA THR A 420 -17.95 13.44 -20.16
C THR A 420 -19.13 12.53 -19.89
N LEU A 421 -19.80 12.75 -18.76
CA LEU A 421 -20.97 12.03 -18.31
C LEU A 421 -22.20 12.94 -18.35
N ARG A 422 -23.38 12.34 -18.52
CA ARG A 422 -24.67 13.03 -18.41
C ARG A 422 -25.45 12.48 -17.24
N ILE A 423 -25.94 13.38 -16.38
CA ILE A 423 -26.64 13.02 -15.15
C ILE A 423 -27.78 14.00 -14.90
N PRO A 424 -29.00 13.55 -14.54
CA PRO A 424 -30.03 14.44 -14.00
C PRO A 424 -29.54 15.14 -12.73
N ALA A 425 -29.80 16.44 -12.57
CA ALA A 425 -29.33 17.19 -11.40
C ALA A 425 -29.86 16.63 -10.06
N ASP A 426 -31.01 15.95 -10.07
CA ASP A 426 -31.64 15.31 -8.90
C ASP A 426 -31.23 13.83 -8.72
N HIS A 427 -30.34 13.29 -9.55
CA HIS A 427 -29.93 11.90 -9.44
C HIS A 427 -29.28 11.56 -8.08
N PRO A 428 -28.35 12.37 -7.53
CA PRO A 428 -27.83 12.14 -6.18
C PRO A 428 -28.94 12.17 -5.11
N ASP A 429 -29.89 13.09 -5.23
CA ASP A 429 -31.05 13.21 -4.32
C ASP A 429 -31.88 11.93 -4.30
N ARG A 430 -32.15 11.37 -5.50
CA ARG A 430 -32.92 10.13 -5.65
C ARG A 430 -32.18 8.90 -5.11
N VAL A 431 -30.87 8.84 -5.28
CA VAL A 431 -30.02 7.76 -4.75
C VAL A 431 -29.99 7.82 -3.23
N ALA A 432 -29.79 9.01 -2.66
CA ALA A 432 -29.68 9.22 -1.22
C ALA A 432 -31.02 9.22 -0.48
N GLY A 433 -32.13 9.51 -1.17
CA GLY A 433 -33.44 9.69 -0.57
C GLY A 433 -33.57 11.00 0.23
N VAL A 434 -32.77 12.01 -0.08
CA VAL A 434 -32.80 13.36 0.52
C VAL A 434 -32.75 14.40 -0.58
N SER A 435 -33.23 15.62 -0.33
CA SER A 435 -33.11 16.72 -1.29
C SER A 435 -31.89 17.58 -0.97
N TYR A 436 -30.89 17.56 -1.85
CA TYR A 436 -29.70 18.41 -1.81
C TYR A 436 -29.87 19.65 -2.68
N GLY A 437 -30.55 19.50 -3.82
CA GLY A 437 -30.74 20.54 -4.83
C GLY A 437 -29.54 20.70 -5.78
N ARG A 438 -29.84 21.21 -6.98
CA ARG A 438 -28.88 21.39 -8.08
C ARG A 438 -27.60 22.13 -7.68
N GLU A 439 -27.72 23.23 -6.94
CA GLU A 439 -26.57 24.06 -6.55
C GLU A 439 -25.57 23.28 -5.71
N THR A 440 -26.05 22.45 -4.77
CA THR A 440 -25.22 21.57 -3.95
C THR A 440 -24.51 20.53 -4.80
N VAL A 441 -25.23 19.87 -5.70
CA VAL A 441 -24.68 18.86 -6.61
C VAL A 441 -23.58 19.46 -7.48
N VAL A 442 -23.85 20.59 -8.14
CA VAL A 442 -22.86 21.29 -8.98
C VAL A 442 -21.63 21.69 -8.16
N ARG A 443 -21.83 22.28 -6.98
CA ARG A 443 -20.74 22.70 -6.09
C ARG A 443 -19.86 21.52 -5.68
N ARG A 444 -20.44 20.39 -5.28
CA ARG A 444 -19.66 19.20 -4.85
C ARG A 444 -18.90 18.59 -6.02
N LEU A 445 -19.52 18.47 -7.19
CA LEU A 445 -18.85 17.97 -8.38
C LEU A 445 -17.68 18.87 -8.82
N GLN A 446 -17.84 20.20 -8.71
CA GLN A 446 -16.75 21.14 -8.96
C GLN A 446 -15.62 21.02 -7.92
N GLN A 447 -15.95 20.82 -6.63
CA GLN A 447 -14.96 20.62 -5.58
C GLN A 447 -14.07 19.38 -5.81
N VAL A 448 -14.63 18.31 -6.38
CA VAL A 448 -13.85 17.10 -6.73
C VAL A 448 -13.11 17.22 -8.07
N GLY A 449 -13.20 18.40 -8.70
CA GLY A 449 -12.45 18.78 -9.90
C GLY A 449 -13.15 18.55 -11.23
N CYS A 450 -14.46 18.27 -11.23
CA CYS A 450 -15.21 18.15 -12.47
C CYS A 450 -15.63 19.53 -13.00
N ASP A 451 -15.57 19.70 -14.32
CA ASP A 451 -16.26 20.81 -14.98
C ASP A 451 -17.72 20.43 -15.20
N VAL A 452 -18.64 21.29 -14.76
CA VAL A 452 -20.08 21.02 -14.78
C VAL A 452 -20.80 22.06 -15.62
N TYR A 453 -21.51 21.60 -16.65
CA TYR A 453 -22.25 22.42 -17.60
C TYR A 453 -23.72 22.03 -17.64
N GLY A 454 -24.59 22.98 -17.96
CA GLY A 454 -26.03 22.78 -18.18
C GLY A 454 -26.85 23.97 -17.70
N ASP A 455 -27.91 24.32 -18.42
CA ASP A 455 -28.81 25.42 -18.05
C ASP A 455 -29.87 24.96 -17.05
N ALA A 456 -30.41 25.89 -16.26
CA ALA A 456 -31.54 25.68 -15.35
C ALA A 456 -32.89 25.47 -16.08
N GLY A 457 -32.85 25.14 -17.37
CA GLY A 457 -34.00 24.99 -18.26
C GLY A 457 -34.29 23.53 -18.62
N GLN A 458 -34.97 23.35 -19.77
CA GLN A 458 -35.59 22.10 -20.23
C GLN A 458 -34.65 20.89 -20.05
N ASP A 459 -35.03 20.00 -19.13
CA ASP A 459 -34.50 18.66 -18.84
C ASP A 459 -33.62 18.50 -17.58
N GLU A 460 -33.26 19.59 -16.87
CA GLU A 460 -32.47 19.58 -15.61
C GLU A 460 -31.19 18.69 -15.68
N GLN A 461 -30.67 18.44 -16.89
CA GLN A 461 -29.49 17.61 -17.09
C GLN A 461 -28.20 18.38 -16.81
N LEU A 462 -27.23 17.69 -16.24
CA LEU A 462 -25.85 18.13 -16.10
C LEU A 462 -24.97 17.34 -17.06
N THR A 463 -24.06 18.06 -17.71
CA THR A 463 -22.93 17.49 -18.46
C THR A 463 -21.69 17.69 -17.62
N VAL A 464 -21.07 16.60 -17.19
CA VAL A 464 -19.97 16.59 -16.22
C VAL A 464 -18.72 16.07 -16.91
N THR A 465 -17.73 16.93 -17.09
CA THR A 465 -16.41 16.52 -17.60
C THR A 465 -15.52 16.14 -16.42
N VAL A 466 -15.09 14.89 -16.42
CA VAL A 466 -14.35 14.26 -15.33
C VAL A 466 -12.86 14.60 -15.45
N PRO A 467 -12.18 14.96 -14.35
CA PRO A 467 -10.75 15.24 -14.39
C PRO A 467 -9.92 13.98 -14.69
N SER A 468 -8.71 14.16 -15.22
CA SER A 468 -7.83 13.07 -15.64
C SER A 468 -7.46 12.12 -14.51
N TRP A 469 -7.26 12.63 -13.29
CA TRP A 469 -6.90 11.85 -12.09
C TRP A 469 -8.06 11.06 -11.46
N ARG A 470 -9.28 11.15 -12.00
CA ARG A 470 -10.47 10.42 -11.52
C ARG A 470 -10.93 9.36 -12.52
N PRO A 471 -10.15 8.28 -12.74
CA PRO A 471 -10.54 7.21 -13.65
C PRO A 471 -11.73 6.38 -13.13
N ASP A 472 -12.06 6.52 -11.85
CA ASP A 472 -13.16 5.87 -11.15
C ASP A 472 -14.54 6.46 -11.48
N LEU A 473 -14.62 7.70 -11.96
CA LEU A 473 -15.90 8.35 -12.31
C LEU A 473 -16.31 7.97 -13.74
N THR A 474 -17.02 6.85 -13.90
CA THR A 474 -17.45 6.33 -15.20
C THR A 474 -18.96 6.35 -15.42
N ASP A 475 -19.74 6.42 -14.35
CA ASP A 475 -21.18 6.27 -14.35
C ASP A 475 -21.87 7.32 -13.46
N PRO A 476 -23.18 7.60 -13.68
CA PRO A 476 -23.93 8.55 -12.87
C PRO A 476 -23.95 8.25 -11.36
N ASN A 477 -23.81 6.98 -10.95
CA ASN A 477 -23.79 6.61 -9.54
C ASN A 477 -22.46 6.94 -8.86
N ASP A 478 -21.36 6.99 -9.60
CA ASP A 478 -20.06 7.40 -9.05
C ASP A 478 -20.10 8.90 -8.72
N LEU A 479 -20.71 9.70 -9.60
CA LEU A 479 -20.97 11.12 -9.34
C LEU A 479 -21.93 11.32 -8.15
N ALA A 480 -22.93 10.44 -7.99
CA ALA A 480 -23.80 10.48 -6.82
C ALA A 480 -23.03 10.18 -5.53
N GLU A 481 -22.14 9.18 -5.53
CA GLU A 481 -21.29 8.88 -4.37
C GLU A 481 -20.50 10.13 -3.92
N GLU A 482 -19.88 10.85 -4.86
CA GLU A 482 -19.10 12.05 -4.55
C GLU A 482 -19.93 13.15 -3.87
N VAL A 483 -21.17 13.34 -4.30
CA VAL A 483 -22.07 14.31 -3.65
C VAL A 483 -22.46 13.80 -2.26
N VAL A 484 -22.92 12.55 -2.16
CA VAL A 484 -23.49 11.99 -0.93
C VAL A 484 -22.43 11.87 0.17
N ARG A 485 -21.20 11.46 -0.17
CA ARG A 485 -20.09 11.37 0.81
C ARG A 485 -19.68 12.75 1.34
N LEU A 486 -19.68 13.78 0.49
CA LEU A 486 -19.24 15.14 0.87
C LEU A 486 -20.33 15.93 1.59
N GLU A 487 -21.59 15.56 1.40
CA GLU A 487 -22.71 16.01 2.23
C GLU A 487 -22.83 15.22 3.54
N GLY A 488 -22.09 14.10 3.68
CA GLY A 488 -22.00 13.31 4.90
C GLY A 488 -23.03 12.19 4.97
N TYR A 489 -22.56 10.93 5.07
CA TYR A 489 -23.44 9.77 5.22
C TYR A 489 -24.25 9.79 6.52
N GLU A 490 -23.74 10.45 7.55
CA GLU A 490 -24.42 10.67 8.83
C GLU A 490 -25.70 11.52 8.71
N ASN A 491 -25.83 12.28 7.62
CA ASN A 491 -27.01 13.11 7.35
C ASN A 491 -28.12 12.36 6.61
N LEU A 492 -27.89 11.08 6.24
CA LEU A 492 -28.89 10.26 5.57
C LEU A 492 -29.99 9.78 6.56
N PRO A 493 -31.27 9.88 6.19
CA PRO A 493 -32.36 9.43 7.04
C PRO A 493 -32.45 7.91 7.07
N SER A 494 -32.65 7.35 8.25
CA SER A 494 -33.02 5.92 8.38
C SER A 494 -34.48 5.71 8.01
N THR A 495 -34.74 5.42 6.73
CA THR A 495 -36.10 5.21 6.21
C THR A 495 -36.34 3.73 5.92
N LEU A 496 -37.29 3.10 6.61
CA LEU A 496 -37.66 1.71 6.35
C LEU A 496 -38.36 1.60 4.98
N PRO A 497 -37.89 0.74 4.05
CA PRO A 497 -38.58 0.49 2.80
C PRO A 497 -39.94 -0.20 3.06
N ARG A 498 -40.89 -0.05 2.13
CA ARG A 498 -42.18 -0.77 2.16
C ARG A 498 -42.10 -2.00 1.25
N PRO A 499 -41.73 -3.19 1.76
CA PRO A 499 -41.64 -4.38 0.94
C PRO A 499 -43.02 -4.86 0.49
N LEU A 500 -43.06 -5.58 -0.63
CA LEU A 500 -44.23 -6.37 -1.01
C LEU A 500 -44.45 -7.52 -0.01
N PRO A 501 -45.69 -8.01 0.20
CA PRO A 501 -45.95 -9.15 1.07
C PRO A 501 -45.10 -10.38 0.71
N GLY A 502 -44.28 -10.84 1.65
CA GLY A 502 -43.43 -12.01 1.47
C GLY A 502 -44.17 -13.33 1.62
N ARG A 503 -43.61 -14.41 1.04
CA ARG A 503 -44.13 -15.79 1.17
C ARG A 503 -43.66 -16.54 2.42
N GLY A 504 -42.83 -15.90 3.25
CA GLY A 504 -42.20 -16.51 4.42
C GLY A 504 -41.15 -17.57 4.07
N LEU A 505 -40.86 -18.47 5.02
CA LEU A 505 -39.86 -19.53 4.84
C LEU A 505 -40.37 -20.64 3.91
N THR A 506 -39.50 -21.11 3.02
CA THR A 506 -39.74 -22.31 2.20
C THR A 506 -39.80 -23.56 3.06
N GLU A 507 -40.40 -24.64 2.55
CA GLU A 507 -40.45 -25.92 3.25
C GLU A 507 -39.05 -26.44 3.60
N ARG A 508 -38.11 -26.37 2.66
CA ARG A 508 -36.70 -26.76 2.86
C ARG A 508 -36.05 -26.00 4.02
N GLN A 509 -36.28 -24.68 4.12
CA GLN A 509 -35.77 -23.87 5.23
C GLN A 509 -36.41 -24.25 6.57
N ARG A 510 -37.72 -24.50 6.59
CA ARG A 510 -38.43 -24.96 7.80
C ARG A 510 -37.93 -26.33 8.24
N LEU A 511 -37.72 -27.26 7.29
CA LEU A 511 -37.19 -28.59 7.57
C LEU A 511 -35.80 -28.52 8.19
N HIS A 512 -34.88 -27.77 7.58
CA HIS A 512 -33.52 -27.57 8.12
C HIS A 512 -33.54 -27.04 9.57
N ARG A 513 -34.36 -26.02 9.85
CA ARG A 513 -34.51 -25.50 11.22
C ARG A 513 -35.13 -26.51 12.18
N ARG A 514 -36.11 -27.32 11.71
CA ARG A 514 -36.73 -28.37 12.53
C ARG A 514 -35.74 -29.46 12.88
N VAL A 515 -34.90 -29.90 11.93
CA VAL A 515 -33.86 -30.90 12.16
C VAL A 515 -32.88 -30.43 13.22
N GLY A 516 -32.35 -29.21 13.09
CA GLY A 516 -31.42 -28.66 14.10
C GLY A 516 -32.04 -28.56 15.50
N ARG A 517 -33.30 -28.09 15.60
CA ARG A 517 -34.02 -28.04 16.89
C ARG A 517 -34.33 -29.42 17.46
N ALA A 518 -34.65 -30.39 16.62
CA ALA A 518 -34.92 -31.77 17.06
C ALA A 518 -33.66 -32.41 17.62
N LEU A 519 -32.52 -32.27 16.94
CA LEU A 519 -31.22 -32.77 17.40
C LEU A 519 -30.77 -32.06 18.69
N ALA A 520 -30.88 -30.73 18.76
CA ALA A 520 -30.60 -29.98 19.98
C ALA A 520 -31.53 -30.37 21.14
N GLY A 521 -32.83 -30.56 20.86
CA GLY A 521 -33.80 -31.06 21.84
C GLY A 521 -33.52 -32.49 22.30
N ALA A 522 -32.83 -33.28 21.47
CA ALA A 522 -32.29 -34.59 21.80
C ALA A 522 -30.87 -34.50 22.38
N ASP A 523 -30.44 -33.37 22.92
CA ASP A 523 -29.15 -33.19 23.60
C ASP A 523 -27.91 -33.36 22.70
N TYR A 524 -28.05 -33.13 21.39
CA TYR A 524 -26.90 -32.98 20.50
C TYR A 524 -26.46 -31.51 20.43
N VAL A 525 -25.16 -31.29 20.32
CA VAL A 525 -24.55 -29.95 20.15
C VAL A 525 -24.15 -29.74 18.70
N GLU A 526 -24.59 -28.64 18.09
CA GLU A 526 -24.20 -28.32 16.71
C GLU A 526 -22.72 -27.91 16.65
N ALA A 527 -21.97 -28.50 15.72
CA ALA A 527 -20.52 -28.32 15.59
C ALA A 527 -20.11 -28.17 14.11
N PRO A 528 -20.19 -26.95 13.54
CA PRO A 528 -19.80 -26.71 12.14
C PRO A 528 -18.28 -26.84 11.96
N SER A 529 -17.85 -27.65 10.97
CA SER A 529 -16.45 -27.80 10.61
C SER A 529 -16.09 -27.04 9.33
N TYR A 530 -14.79 -26.82 9.11
CA TYR A 530 -14.30 -26.44 7.78
C TYR A 530 -14.65 -27.53 6.75
N PRO A 531 -14.89 -27.15 5.48
CA PRO A 531 -15.26 -28.10 4.43
C PRO A 531 -14.04 -28.77 3.76
N PHE A 532 -12.84 -28.63 4.32
CA PHE A 532 -11.60 -29.15 3.74
C PHE A 532 -11.29 -30.56 4.25
N VAL A 533 -10.76 -31.41 3.38
CA VAL A 533 -10.44 -32.81 3.67
C VAL A 533 -9.23 -33.27 2.86
N GLY A 534 -8.44 -34.16 3.45
CA GLY A 534 -7.31 -34.83 2.81
C GLY A 534 -7.50 -36.34 2.71
N GLU A 535 -6.60 -37.01 1.99
CA GLU A 535 -6.62 -38.48 1.84
C GLU A 535 -6.56 -39.21 3.18
N ALA A 536 -5.74 -38.71 4.11
CA ALA A 536 -5.57 -39.28 5.46
C ALA A 536 -6.89 -39.40 6.23
N ALA A 537 -7.84 -38.49 6.01
CA ALA A 537 -9.16 -38.58 6.65
C ALA A 537 -10.00 -39.73 6.10
N PHE A 538 -9.89 -40.02 4.80
CA PHE A 538 -10.57 -41.16 4.18
C PHE A 538 -9.92 -42.49 4.54
N ASP A 539 -8.58 -42.50 4.67
CA ASP A 539 -7.82 -43.67 5.14
C ASP A 539 -8.18 -44.02 6.59
N ALA A 540 -8.28 -43.00 7.46
CA ALA A 540 -8.70 -43.18 8.84
C ALA A 540 -10.15 -43.70 8.96
N LEU A 541 -11.01 -43.38 7.98
CA LEU A 541 -12.36 -43.94 7.87
C LEU A 541 -12.39 -45.36 7.26
N GLY A 542 -11.24 -45.87 6.79
CA GLY A 542 -11.16 -47.18 6.15
C GLY A 542 -11.89 -47.24 4.80
N LEU A 543 -11.99 -46.13 4.07
CA LEU A 543 -12.65 -46.13 2.77
C LEU A 543 -11.76 -46.80 1.72
N GLU A 544 -12.33 -47.65 0.87
CA GLU A 544 -11.59 -48.26 -0.24
C GLU A 544 -11.14 -47.20 -1.27
N ALA A 545 -10.08 -47.47 -2.03
CA ALA A 545 -9.54 -46.51 -3.01
C ALA A 545 -10.55 -46.08 -4.08
N GLY A 546 -11.48 -46.98 -4.46
CA GLY A 546 -12.55 -46.71 -5.43
C GLY A 546 -13.82 -46.10 -4.85
N ASP A 547 -13.85 -45.76 -3.55
CA ASP A 547 -15.05 -45.20 -2.92
C ASP A 547 -15.40 -43.83 -3.52
N PRO A 548 -16.66 -43.59 -3.95
CA PRO A 548 -17.07 -42.30 -4.52
C PRO A 548 -16.78 -41.10 -3.61
N ARG A 549 -16.73 -41.27 -2.29
CA ARG A 549 -16.41 -40.20 -1.34
C ARG A 549 -14.96 -39.74 -1.43
N ARG A 550 -14.04 -40.55 -2.00
CA ARG A 550 -12.66 -40.12 -2.26
C ARG A 550 -12.55 -39.20 -3.48
N ARG A 551 -13.56 -39.18 -4.36
CA ARG A 551 -13.64 -38.24 -5.49
C ARG A 551 -14.07 -36.87 -4.97
N THR A 552 -13.09 -36.01 -4.76
CA THR A 552 -13.27 -34.67 -4.16
C THR A 552 -12.96 -33.57 -5.17
N VAL A 553 -13.59 -32.40 -5.00
CA VAL A 553 -13.18 -31.19 -5.72
C VAL A 553 -11.91 -30.67 -5.09
N GLN A 554 -10.84 -30.51 -5.88
CA GLN A 554 -9.54 -30.06 -5.39
C GLN A 554 -9.42 -28.54 -5.50
N LEU A 555 -8.92 -27.92 -4.43
CA LEU A 555 -8.55 -26.51 -4.42
C LEU A 555 -7.20 -26.34 -5.10
N VAL A 556 -7.09 -25.32 -5.95
CA VAL A 556 -5.82 -24.96 -6.61
C VAL A 556 -4.85 -24.31 -5.61
N ASN A 557 -5.38 -23.68 -4.55
CA ASN A 557 -4.64 -22.91 -3.56
C ASN A 557 -5.18 -23.16 -2.13
N PRO A 558 -5.07 -24.38 -1.60
CA PRO A 558 -5.56 -24.69 -0.26
C PRO A 558 -4.75 -23.94 0.82
N LEU A 559 -5.37 -23.72 1.99
CA LEU A 559 -4.67 -23.19 3.17
C LEU A 559 -3.60 -24.17 3.70
N SER A 560 -3.84 -25.47 3.51
CA SER A 560 -2.93 -26.56 3.87
C SER A 560 -2.92 -27.60 2.74
N ASP A 561 -1.73 -27.99 2.30
CA ASP A 561 -1.56 -29.06 1.30
C ASP A 561 -2.02 -30.44 1.81
N GLU A 562 -2.20 -30.59 3.13
CA GLU A 562 -2.73 -31.82 3.73
C GLU A 562 -4.26 -31.95 3.57
N GLU A 563 -4.98 -30.84 3.35
CA GLU A 563 -6.44 -30.82 3.21
C GLU A 563 -6.88 -30.10 1.91
N PRO A 564 -6.45 -30.58 0.72
CA PRO A 564 -6.66 -29.86 -0.54
C PRO A 564 -8.07 -30.06 -1.12
N GLY A 565 -8.84 -31.04 -0.65
CA GLY A 565 -10.14 -31.40 -1.19
C GLY A 565 -11.31 -30.77 -0.45
N LEU A 566 -12.43 -30.54 -1.15
CA LEU A 566 -13.72 -30.26 -0.53
C LEU A 566 -14.40 -31.56 -0.08
N ARG A 567 -15.02 -31.53 1.10
CA ARG A 567 -15.66 -32.68 1.73
C ARG A 567 -16.82 -33.27 0.91
N THR A 568 -16.83 -34.59 0.80
CA THR A 568 -17.94 -35.39 0.24
C THR A 568 -18.86 -35.94 1.35
N THR A 569 -18.45 -35.80 2.61
CA THR A 569 -19.17 -36.24 3.81
C THR A 569 -18.85 -35.33 4.99
N LEU A 570 -19.78 -35.18 5.95
CA LEU A 570 -19.60 -34.35 7.14
C LEU A 570 -18.81 -35.07 8.26
N LEU A 571 -18.67 -36.40 8.17
CA LEU A 571 -18.11 -37.21 9.25
C LEU A 571 -16.65 -36.87 9.62
N PRO A 572 -15.71 -36.63 8.67
CA PRO A 572 -14.33 -36.27 9.02
C PRO A 572 -14.24 -35.08 9.97
N GLY A 573 -14.93 -33.98 9.66
CA GLY A 573 -14.91 -32.76 10.47
C GLY A 573 -15.58 -32.93 11.83
N LEU A 574 -16.70 -33.67 11.88
CA LEU A 574 -17.37 -34.00 13.12
C LEU A 574 -16.53 -34.90 14.03
N LEU A 575 -15.91 -35.95 13.49
CA LEU A 575 -15.02 -36.85 14.25
C LEU A 575 -13.77 -36.13 14.73
N ALA A 576 -13.18 -35.25 13.92
CA ALA A 576 -12.07 -34.41 14.35
C ALA A 576 -12.47 -33.49 15.52
N THR A 577 -13.71 -32.97 15.50
CA THR A 577 -14.25 -32.14 16.59
C THR A 577 -14.55 -32.95 17.84
N LEU A 578 -15.07 -34.17 17.69
CA LEU A 578 -15.24 -35.12 18.79
C LEU A 578 -13.88 -35.44 19.44
N ARG A 579 -12.89 -35.85 18.65
CA ARG A 579 -11.51 -36.12 19.11
C ARG A 579 -10.88 -34.94 19.84
N ARG A 580 -11.11 -33.71 19.36
CA ARG A 580 -10.62 -32.48 20.01
C ARG A 580 -11.22 -32.29 21.40
N ASN A 581 -12.51 -32.57 21.57
CA ASN A 581 -13.19 -32.42 22.86
C ASN A 581 -12.82 -33.55 23.82
N ASP A 582 -12.74 -34.78 23.32
CA ASP A 582 -12.29 -35.94 24.09
C ASP A 582 -10.88 -35.73 24.64
N GLY A 583 -9.94 -35.27 23.79
CA GLY A 583 -8.58 -34.92 24.20
C GLY A 583 -8.47 -33.73 25.16
N ARG A 584 -9.56 -32.98 25.38
CA ARG A 584 -9.67 -31.89 26.36
C ARG A 584 -10.41 -32.31 27.64
N GLY A 585 -10.73 -33.59 27.79
CA GLY A 585 -11.37 -34.15 28.99
C GLY A 585 -12.90 -34.20 28.96
N SER A 586 -13.53 -33.85 27.82
CA SER A 586 -14.97 -33.98 27.63
C SER A 586 -15.27 -35.29 26.92
N HIS A 587 -15.57 -36.35 27.68
CA HIS A 587 -15.72 -37.71 27.13
C HIS A 587 -17.16 -38.07 26.72
N ASP A 588 -18.16 -37.41 27.32
CA ASP A 588 -19.59 -37.63 27.03
C ASP A 588 -20.06 -36.60 26.00
N LEU A 589 -20.06 -36.99 24.72
CA LEU A 589 -20.26 -36.09 23.59
C LEU A 589 -21.37 -36.61 22.66
N ALA A 590 -22.28 -35.71 22.28
CA ALA A 590 -23.24 -35.90 21.20
C ALA A 590 -23.17 -34.66 20.31
N LEU A 591 -22.57 -34.79 19.13
CA LEU A 591 -22.36 -33.67 18.21
C LEU A 591 -23.13 -33.89 16.92
N PHE A 592 -23.59 -32.82 16.30
CA PHE A 592 -24.18 -32.88 14.96
C PHE A 592 -23.73 -31.72 14.09
N GLU A 593 -23.82 -31.90 12.77
CA GLU A 593 -23.63 -30.83 11.80
C GLU A 593 -24.69 -30.92 10.70
N THR A 594 -25.18 -29.77 10.25
CA THR A 594 -25.96 -29.65 9.03
C THR A 594 -25.21 -28.80 7.99
N GLY A 595 -24.71 -29.43 6.93
CA GLY A 595 -23.74 -28.79 6.03
C GLY A 595 -23.89 -29.22 4.58
N LEU A 596 -23.35 -28.42 3.66
CA LEU A 596 -23.17 -28.85 2.27
C LEU A 596 -22.01 -29.84 2.17
N VAL A 597 -22.17 -30.82 1.29
CA VAL A 597 -21.08 -31.66 0.76
C VAL A 597 -20.96 -31.39 -0.73
N PHE A 598 -19.80 -31.69 -1.31
CA PHE A 598 -19.50 -31.42 -2.71
C PHE A 598 -19.23 -32.76 -3.40
N LEU A 599 -20.13 -33.17 -4.28
CA LEU A 599 -20.10 -34.46 -4.96
C LEU A 599 -19.83 -34.22 -6.45
N PRO A 600 -18.58 -34.34 -6.90
CA PRO A 600 -18.29 -34.32 -8.33
C PRO A 600 -19.07 -35.44 -9.01
N THR A 601 -19.68 -35.15 -10.14
CA THR A 601 -20.37 -36.07 -11.04
C THR A 601 -19.37 -36.73 -11.99
N GLY A 602 -18.31 -36.02 -12.37
CA GLY A 602 -17.35 -36.39 -13.41
C GLY A 602 -17.76 -35.88 -14.80
N SER A 603 -18.89 -35.17 -14.89
CA SER A 603 -19.38 -34.53 -16.12
C SER A 603 -19.28 -33.00 -16.08
N GLU A 604 -18.70 -32.43 -15.02
CA GLU A 604 -18.47 -30.99 -14.91
C GLU A 604 -17.63 -30.49 -16.11
N THR A 605 -18.12 -29.45 -16.77
CA THR A 605 -17.41 -28.77 -17.84
C THR A 605 -16.71 -27.52 -17.31
N ALA A 606 -15.79 -26.97 -18.09
CA ALA A 606 -15.26 -25.64 -17.80
C ALA A 606 -16.38 -24.61 -17.93
N ALA A 607 -16.66 -23.86 -16.86
CA ALA A 607 -17.66 -22.79 -16.89
C ALA A 607 -17.28 -21.72 -17.91
N GLU A 608 -18.25 -21.32 -18.74
CA GLU A 608 -18.06 -20.24 -19.71
C GLU A 608 -18.02 -18.88 -19.00
N ARG A 609 -17.13 -17.98 -19.46
CA ARG A 609 -17.09 -16.61 -18.98
C ARG A 609 -18.06 -15.73 -19.79
N LEU A 610 -19.27 -15.60 -19.30
CA LEU A 610 -20.33 -14.83 -19.96
C LEU A 610 -20.12 -13.30 -19.87
N PRO A 611 -20.56 -12.53 -20.88
CA PRO A 611 -20.61 -11.06 -20.80
C PRO A 611 -21.56 -10.58 -19.70
N VAL A 612 -21.22 -9.47 -19.02
CA VAL A 612 -22.02 -8.89 -17.92
C VAL A 612 -22.87 -7.69 -18.35
N ALA A 613 -22.86 -7.33 -19.63
CA ALA A 613 -23.65 -6.21 -20.16
C ALA A 613 -25.16 -6.50 -20.18
N GLN A 614 -25.54 -7.78 -20.07
CA GLN A 614 -26.94 -8.22 -20.02
C GLN A 614 -27.07 -9.46 -19.14
N ARG A 615 -28.29 -9.74 -18.69
CA ARG A 615 -28.59 -10.97 -17.94
C ARG A 615 -28.33 -12.20 -18.83
N PRO A 616 -27.70 -13.27 -18.28
CA PRO A 616 -27.58 -14.55 -18.98
C PRO A 616 -28.93 -15.16 -19.39
N THR A 617 -28.96 -15.89 -20.50
CA THR A 617 -30.13 -16.67 -20.90
C THR A 617 -30.34 -17.86 -19.98
N ASP A 618 -31.54 -18.43 -19.95
CA ASP A 618 -31.83 -19.62 -19.13
C ASP A 618 -30.96 -20.83 -19.53
N GLU A 619 -30.63 -20.97 -20.83
CA GLU A 619 -29.71 -22.01 -21.33
C GLU A 619 -28.28 -21.79 -20.81
N GLN A 620 -27.80 -20.55 -20.80
CA GLN A 620 -26.50 -20.21 -20.24
C GLN A 620 -26.44 -20.46 -18.73
N LEU A 621 -27.51 -20.13 -18.00
CA LEU A 621 -27.61 -20.43 -16.57
C LEU A 621 -27.58 -21.94 -16.31
N ALA A 622 -28.32 -22.74 -17.10
CA ALA A 622 -28.28 -24.20 -16.99
C ALA A 622 -26.89 -24.76 -17.28
N GLY A 623 -26.15 -24.17 -18.24
CA GLY A 623 -24.76 -24.52 -18.52
C GLY A 623 -23.82 -24.21 -17.34
N LEU A 624 -24.01 -23.08 -16.67
CA LEU A 624 -23.25 -22.73 -15.46
C LEU A 624 -23.57 -23.68 -14.30
N ASP A 625 -24.84 -24.04 -14.10
CA ASP A 625 -25.25 -25.01 -13.08
C ASP A 625 -24.64 -26.40 -13.33
N ALA A 626 -24.59 -26.83 -14.60
CA ALA A 626 -24.00 -28.11 -15.00
C ALA A 626 -22.46 -28.17 -14.85
N ALA A 627 -21.79 -27.01 -14.77
CA ALA A 627 -20.36 -26.92 -14.52
C ALA A 627 -19.99 -27.06 -13.02
N LEU A 628 -20.97 -27.06 -12.13
CA LEU A 628 -20.77 -27.19 -10.69
C LEU A 628 -20.96 -28.64 -10.23
N PRO A 629 -20.23 -29.08 -9.18
CA PRO A 629 -20.53 -30.36 -8.54
C PRO A 629 -21.91 -30.33 -7.88
N ASP A 630 -22.50 -31.50 -7.67
CA ASP A 630 -23.71 -31.64 -6.87
C ASP A 630 -23.42 -31.21 -5.43
N GLN A 631 -24.24 -30.31 -4.90
CA GLN A 631 -24.06 -29.73 -3.55
C GLN A 631 -25.25 -30.01 -2.63
N PRO A 632 -25.56 -31.28 -2.32
CA PRO A 632 -26.64 -31.59 -1.41
C PRO A 632 -26.29 -31.16 0.03
N ARG A 633 -27.33 -30.84 0.79
CA ARG A 633 -27.21 -30.59 2.23
C ARG A 633 -27.39 -31.89 2.98
N HIS A 634 -26.39 -32.26 3.77
CA HIS A 634 -26.43 -33.41 4.67
C HIS A 634 -26.66 -32.98 6.11
N VAL A 635 -27.10 -33.94 6.91
CA VAL A 635 -27.03 -33.91 8.38
C VAL A 635 -26.23 -35.13 8.82
N ALA A 636 -25.34 -34.94 9.78
CA ALA A 636 -24.57 -36.04 10.37
C ALA A 636 -24.49 -35.85 11.88
N VAL A 637 -24.37 -36.96 12.60
CA VAL A 637 -24.23 -37.02 14.05
C VAL A 637 -23.03 -37.90 14.41
N VAL A 638 -22.37 -37.59 15.52
CA VAL A 638 -21.33 -38.42 16.13
C VAL A 638 -21.51 -38.43 17.65
N LEU A 639 -21.27 -39.57 18.26
CA LEU A 639 -21.50 -39.82 19.68
C LEU A 639 -20.27 -40.49 20.31
N ALA A 640 -19.95 -40.15 21.55
CA ALA A 640 -18.96 -40.84 22.38
C ALA A 640 -19.32 -40.74 23.86
N GLY A 641 -18.84 -41.70 24.66
CA GLY A 641 -19.04 -41.72 26.11
C GLY A 641 -20.48 -42.03 26.51
N ALA A 642 -20.95 -41.42 27.60
CA ALA A 642 -22.28 -41.63 28.15
C ALA A 642 -23.35 -40.86 27.39
N ARG A 643 -24.35 -41.58 26.85
CA ARG A 643 -25.57 -40.96 26.33
C ARG A 643 -26.50 -40.51 27.45
N ALA A 644 -26.59 -41.29 28.51
CA ALA A 644 -27.24 -40.91 29.76
C ALA A 644 -26.18 -40.84 30.85
N ARG A 645 -25.97 -39.66 31.43
CA ARG A 645 -24.97 -39.46 32.49
C ARG A 645 -25.37 -40.20 33.77
N ALA A 646 -24.37 -40.72 34.47
CA ALA A 646 -24.55 -41.27 35.81
C ALA A 646 -25.00 -40.17 36.78
N GLY A 647 -25.89 -40.50 37.69
CA GLY A 647 -26.44 -39.56 38.66
C GLY A 647 -27.19 -40.29 39.77
N TRP A 648 -27.91 -39.54 40.60
CA TRP A 648 -28.70 -40.13 41.68
C TRP A 648 -29.84 -41.04 41.19
N TRP A 649 -30.24 -40.91 39.92
CA TRP A 649 -31.24 -41.75 39.24
C TRP A 649 -30.69 -43.08 38.69
N GLY A 650 -29.37 -43.29 38.69
CA GLY A 650 -28.78 -44.56 38.23
C GLY A 650 -27.37 -44.42 37.65
N LYS A 651 -26.83 -45.56 37.19
CA LYS A 651 -25.44 -45.69 36.72
C LYS A 651 -25.15 -45.00 35.37
N GLY A 652 -26.16 -44.42 34.71
CA GLY A 652 -26.05 -43.93 33.34
C GLY A 652 -26.03 -45.06 32.31
N ARG A 653 -25.90 -44.70 31.03
CA ARG A 653 -25.80 -45.62 29.89
C ARG A 653 -24.81 -45.05 28.86
N PRO A 654 -23.85 -45.85 28.35
CA PRO A 654 -23.01 -45.45 27.23
C PRO A 654 -23.84 -45.23 25.97
N ALA A 655 -23.39 -44.36 25.07
CA ALA A 655 -23.97 -44.27 23.73
C ALA A 655 -23.78 -45.58 22.97
N ASP A 656 -24.77 -45.96 22.18
CA ASP A 656 -24.71 -47.12 21.29
C ASP A 656 -25.18 -46.76 19.87
N TRP A 657 -25.21 -47.76 18.98
CA TRP A 657 -25.60 -47.54 17.58
C TRP A 657 -27.06 -47.09 17.46
N ALA A 658 -27.94 -47.48 18.39
CA ALA A 658 -29.36 -47.14 18.32
C ALA A 658 -29.55 -45.63 18.52
N ASP A 659 -28.78 -45.02 19.43
CA ASP A 659 -28.82 -43.56 19.65
C ASP A 659 -28.53 -42.72 18.39
N ALA A 660 -27.84 -43.30 17.39
CA ALA A 660 -27.49 -42.63 16.15
C ALA A 660 -28.54 -42.77 15.04
N ILE A 661 -29.39 -43.82 15.07
CA ILE A 661 -30.31 -44.14 13.95
C ILE A 661 -31.77 -44.34 14.35
N GLU A 662 -32.07 -44.54 15.63
CA GLU A 662 -33.42 -44.63 16.22
C GLU A 662 -33.79 -43.32 16.92
#